data_AF-A0AAN6LK53-F1
#
_entry.id   AF-A0AAN6LK53-F1
#
_cell.length_a   1.000
_cell.length_b   1.000
_cell.length_c   1.000
_cell.angle_alpha   90.00
_cell.angle_beta   90.00
_cell.angle_gamma   90.00
#
_symmetry.space_group_name_H-M   'P 1'
#
loop_
_entity.id
_entity.type
_entity.pdbx_description
1 polymer ?
#
loop_
_entity_poly.entity_id
_entity_poly.type
_entity_poly.pdbx_seq_one_letter_code
_entity_poly.pdbx_strand_id
1 'polypeptide(L)'
;MSNSVKWNAAGKESSTPARSSILIINPNTSTPMTDALKPIIRNLNIQHVNFEYFTAPPEPTIGPDGDEIKGIPSINSGADSTLSAQHCWPHLQPLIPEYDAFLVACYSAHPLVGMLNEQIRANAARTSAEGKPRSRKQYVTGIFEASVSKSLSILRATQKYIPDANAGQGLQLSEPGSSFGIISTGSVWKEDLGNAVPPLLHRIFEFEHSPASLELFAGVETTGLNAVELHTTPAVEVDKRMEEAAERLIKNAARRVAAICLGCAGMVGMEQAVRRGCVKALGFEEGEKVVIVDGVIAGVEIITIQAGQCGNNVGSQFWQQLCLEHGINQDGNLEEFATEGGDRKDVFFYQSDDTRYIPRAILLDLEPRVLNTIQTGAYHNIYNPENFFVGNQGLGAGNNWGSGYSAGETVQEEVFDMIDREADGSDSLEGFMMLHSIAGGTGSGLGSFILERMNDRFPKKLIQTYSVFPDTQDPDVVVHPYNSLLAMRRLTQNADSVVVVDNGALSRIAADRLHVQEPSFQQTNQLVSTVMSASTTTLRYPGYMHNDLVSILANLIPDPRTRFLITSYTPFTSDNVEQAKTIRKTTVLDVMRRLLQPKNRMASVQPSKSSCYISIFNIIQGEAAQTDVDKSILRIRERRLATFIPWGPASIHVAVPKRSPYLPNTHRVSGLMLANHTSVATLFKRIVSQYDRLRKRNAFLEQYKREAPFADGLGEFDEARAVVMDLIAEYEAAERPDYAGGGGDVEDD
;
A
#
# COMPACT_ATOMS: atom_id res chain seq x y z
N MET A 1 5.48 -64.48 5.87
CA MET A 1 4.51 -63.36 5.85
C MET A 1 5.29 -62.06 5.96
N SER A 2 5.65 -61.46 4.82
CA SER A 2 6.21 -60.10 4.74
C SER A 2 6.04 -59.62 3.30
N ASN A 3 5.01 -58.81 3.05
CA ASN A 3 4.80 -58.21 1.74
C ASN A 3 5.59 -56.90 1.64
N SER A 4 6.76 -56.97 0.99
CA SER A 4 7.43 -55.82 0.41
C SER A 4 6.91 -55.60 -1.02
N VAL A 5 6.08 -54.58 -1.24
CA VAL A 5 5.62 -54.22 -2.59
C VAL A 5 6.51 -53.10 -3.13
N LYS A 6 7.33 -53.43 -4.12
CA LYS A 6 8.03 -52.49 -5.01
C LYS A 6 7.02 -51.84 -5.95
N TRP A 7 7.01 -50.51 -6.05
CA TRP A 7 6.24 -49.78 -7.06
C TRP A 7 7.07 -49.63 -8.35
N ASN A 8 6.53 -50.16 -9.45
CA ASN A 8 7.10 -50.08 -10.78
C ASN A 8 6.77 -48.74 -11.45
N ALA A 9 7.75 -48.23 -12.20
CA ALA A 9 7.68 -47.04 -13.02
C ALA A 9 6.87 -47.27 -14.31
N ALA A 10 5.99 -46.32 -14.65
CA ALA A 10 5.48 -46.13 -16.01
C ALA A 10 5.15 -44.65 -16.25
N GLY A 11 5.66 -44.10 -17.36
CA GLY A 11 5.15 -42.89 -18.02
C GLY A 11 5.77 -41.55 -17.63
N LYS A 12 6.91 -41.18 -18.25
CA LYS A 12 7.39 -39.79 -18.33
C LYS A 12 6.81 -39.14 -19.60
N GLU A 13 5.95 -38.15 -19.45
CA GLU A 13 5.73 -37.11 -20.48
C GLU A 13 5.54 -35.71 -19.85
N SER A 14 6.42 -34.80 -20.29
CA SER A 14 6.37 -33.33 -20.31
C SER A 14 6.36 -32.51 -19.00
N SER A 15 7.23 -31.48 -19.02
CA SER A 15 7.69 -30.57 -17.97
C SER A 15 6.63 -29.70 -17.28
N THR A 16 6.49 -29.88 -15.96
CA THR A 16 5.95 -28.87 -15.02
C THR A 16 7.06 -27.92 -14.54
N PRO A 17 6.80 -26.61 -14.33
CA PRO A 17 7.80 -25.69 -13.80
C PRO A 17 8.10 -26.00 -12.34
N ALA A 18 9.36 -25.84 -11.92
CA ALA A 18 9.84 -26.17 -10.57
C ALA A 18 9.00 -25.47 -9.48
N ARG A 19 8.32 -26.26 -8.64
CA ARG A 19 7.58 -25.79 -7.47
C ARG A 19 8.57 -25.24 -6.44
N SER A 20 8.32 -24.06 -5.89
CA SER A 20 9.03 -23.64 -4.67
C SER A 20 8.44 -24.39 -3.49
N SER A 21 9.23 -24.85 -2.53
CA SER A 21 8.75 -25.58 -1.35
C SER A 21 8.95 -24.72 -0.11
N ILE A 22 7.88 -24.48 0.65
CA ILE A 22 7.94 -23.76 1.93
C ILE A 22 7.54 -24.72 3.03
N LEU A 23 8.39 -24.83 4.05
CA LEU A 23 8.11 -25.58 5.25
C LEU A 23 7.58 -24.62 6.32
N ILE A 24 6.33 -24.81 6.72
CA ILE A 24 5.75 -24.15 7.88
C ILE A 24 5.99 -25.04 9.07
N ILE A 25 6.80 -24.53 9.99
CA ILE A 25 7.24 -25.26 11.16
C ILE A 25 6.40 -24.78 12.32
N ASN A 26 5.50 -25.64 12.78
CA ASN A 26 4.93 -25.56 14.11
C ASN A 26 5.87 -26.31 15.08
N PRO A 27 6.64 -25.60 15.91
CA PRO A 27 7.57 -26.21 16.85
C PRO A 27 6.87 -26.87 18.06
N ASN A 28 5.55 -26.75 18.17
CA ASN A 28 4.76 -27.46 19.17
C ASN A 28 4.44 -28.88 18.71
N THR A 29 4.28 -29.82 19.64
CA THR A 29 3.74 -31.16 19.33
C THR A 29 2.22 -31.15 19.20
N SER A 30 1.53 -30.10 19.67
CA SER A 30 0.10 -29.91 19.43
C SER A 30 -0.18 -29.43 18.01
N THR A 31 -1.26 -29.93 17.41
CA THR A 31 -1.71 -29.59 16.06
C THR A 31 -2.63 -28.36 15.92
N PRO A 32 -3.29 -27.78 16.95
CA PRO A 32 -4.24 -26.67 16.76
C PRO A 32 -3.66 -25.48 16.00
N MET A 33 -2.40 -25.10 16.24
CA MET A 33 -1.73 -24.02 15.50
C MET A 33 -1.55 -24.39 14.02
N THR A 34 -1.08 -25.61 13.73
CA THR A 34 -0.98 -26.12 12.36
C THR A 34 -2.34 -26.16 11.67
N ASP A 35 -3.38 -26.58 12.40
CA ASP A 35 -4.73 -26.73 11.87
C ASP A 35 -5.46 -25.39 11.69
N ALA A 36 -5.13 -24.36 12.48
CA ALA A 36 -5.59 -22.98 12.29
C ALA A 36 -4.84 -22.28 11.14
N LEU A 37 -3.55 -22.57 10.97
CA LEU A 37 -2.75 -21.99 9.88
C LEU A 37 -3.09 -22.63 8.53
N LYS A 38 -3.43 -23.92 8.47
CA LYS A 38 -3.83 -24.61 7.23
C LYS A 38 -4.93 -23.87 6.46
N PRO A 39 -6.11 -23.50 7.04
CA PRO A 39 -7.13 -22.76 6.32
C PRO A 39 -6.64 -21.35 5.95
N ILE A 40 -5.92 -20.65 6.82
CA ILE A 40 -5.36 -19.32 6.51
C ILE A 40 -4.45 -19.40 5.28
N ILE A 41 -3.50 -20.34 5.27
CA ILE A 41 -2.53 -20.51 4.18
C ILE A 41 -3.18 -21.11 2.92
N ARG A 42 -4.14 -22.02 3.07
CA ARG A 42 -4.95 -22.50 1.94
C ARG A 42 -5.75 -21.34 1.32
N ASN A 43 -6.30 -20.46 2.14
CA ASN A 43 -7.03 -19.26 1.71
C ASN A 43 -6.08 -18.23 1.08
N LEU A 44 -4.81 -18.20 1.48
CA LEU A 44 -3.76 -17.44 0.78
C LEU A 44 -3.51 -17.96 -0.65
N ASN A 45 -3.99 -19.15 -1.05
CA ASN A 45 -4.10 -19.67 -2.44
C ASN A 45 -2.91 -19.31 -3.36
N ILE A 46 -1.70 -19.66 -2.93
CA ILE A 46 -0.46 -19.32 -3.65
C ILE A 46 -0.12 -20.47 -4.60
N GLN A 47 -0.25 -20.19 -5.89
CA GLN A 47 0.11 -21.16 -6.91
C GLN A 47 1.63 -21.27 -7.07
N HIS A 48 2.10 -22.47 -7.42
CA HIS A 48 3.52 -22.81 -7.60
C HIS A 48 4.38 -22.87 -6.32
N VAL A 49 3.77 -22.76 -5.14
CA VAL A 49 4.40 -23.02 -3.85
C VAL A 49 3.78 -24.25 -3.19
N ASN A 50 4.60 -25.25 -2.88
CA ASN A 50 4.19 -26.40 -2.08
C ASN A 50 4.40 -26.07 -0.61
N PHE A 51 3.31 -25.91 0.13
CA PHE A 51 3.35 -25.75 1.58
C PHE A 51 3.31 -27.12 2.23
N GLU A 52 4.40 -27.46 2.90
CA GLU A 52 4.42 -28.59 3.81
C GLU A 52 4.41 -28.08 5.24
N TYR A 53 3.80 -28.87 6.10
CA TYR A 53 3.58 -28.52 7.49
C TYR A 53 4.37 -29.51 8.32
N PHE A 54 5.30 -28.99 9.09
CA PHE A 54 6.01 -29.74 10.11
C PHE A 54 5.38 -29.39 11.45
N THR A 55 4.82 -30.39 12.12
CA THR A 55 4.49 -30.31 13.55
C THR A 55 5.52 -31.14 14.29
N ALA A 56 6.04 -30.65 15.41
CA ALA A 56 7.04 -31.38 16.17
C ALA A 56 6.51 -32.79 16.55
N PRO A 57 7.32 -33.85 16.38
CA PRO A 57 6.87 -35.20 16.68
C PRO A 57 6.64 -35.41 18.18
N PRO A 58 5.62 -36.19 18.57
CA PRO A 58 5.35 -36.51 19.97
C PRO A 58 6.39 -37.46 20.58
N GLU A 59 7.11 -38.23 19.75
CA GLU A 59 8.18 -39.11 20.21
C GLU A 59 9.41 -38.32 20.66
N PRO A 60 10.12 -38.75 21.73
CA PRO A 60 11.35 -38.10 22.19
C PRO A 60 12.47 -38.17 21.15
N THR A 61 13.35 -37.17 21.19
CA THR A 61 14.53 -37.07 20.30
C THR A 61 15.82 -37.12 21.08
N ILE A 62 16.90 -37.53 20.43
CA ILE A 62 18.23 -37.55 21.04
C ILE A 62 18.89 -36.21 20.74
N GLY A 63 19.19 -35.46 21.80
CA GLY A 63 19.89 -34.18 21.74
C GLY A 63 21.36 -34.32 21.34
N PRO A 64 22.03 -33.18 21.06
CA PRO A 64 23.43 -33.15 20.65
C PRO A 64 24.39 -33.76 21.68
N ASP A 65 24.03 -33.75 22.97
CA ASP A 65 24.82 -34.30 24.08
C ASP A 65 24.47 -35.76 24.43
N GLY A 66 23.56 -36.39 23.66
CA GLY A 66 23.12 -37.78 23.87
C GLY A 66 21.93 -37.95 24.82
N ASP A 67 21.40 -36.86 25.37
CA ASP A 67 20.23 -36.87 26.25
C ASP A 67 18.90 -36.99 25.48
N GLU A 68 17.90 -37.62 26.10
CA GLU A 68 16.55 -37.76 25.56
C GLU A 68 15.71 -36.49 25.83
N ILE A 69 15.39 -35.75 24.77
CA ILE A 69 14.60 -34.53 24.80
C ILE A 69 13.15 -34.85 24.42
N LYS A 70 12.19 -34.45 25.26
CA LYS A 70 10.76 -34.63 24.98
C LYS A 70 10.20 -33.44 24.22
N GLY A 71 9.33 -33.70 23.25
CA GLY A 71 8.62 -32.66 22.53
C GLY A 71 7.64 -31.89 23.40
N ILE A 72 7.49 -30.60 23.14
CA ILE A 72 6.68 -29.70 23.95
C ILE A 72 5.30 -29.50 23.30
N PRO A 73 4.19 -29.85 23.99
CA PRO A 73 2.84 -29.71 23.46
C PRO A 73 2.44 -28.27 23.14
N SER A 74 2.84 -27.32 23.95
CA SER A 74 2.62 -25.89 23.72
C SER A 74 3.76 -25.14 24.37
N ILE A 75 4.51 -24.37 23.58
CA ILE A 75 5.58 -23.51 24.08
C ILE A 75 4.94 -22.37 24.87
N ASN A 76 5.33 -22.26 26.14
CA ASN A 76 4.81 -21.21 27.04
C ASN A 76 5.95 -20.38 27.67
N SER A 77 7.20 -20.61 27.27
CA SER A 77 8.39 -19.91 27.78
C SER A 77 9.55 -19.95 26.76
N GLY A 78 10.58 -19.13 26.99
CA GLY A 78 11.84 -19.15 26.24
C GLY A 78 12.68 -20.41 26.50
N ALA A 79 12.57 -21.00 27.69
CA ALA A 79 13.15 -22.32 27.98
C ALA A 79 12.46 -23.41 27.14
N ASP A 80 11.14 -23.35 27.03
CA ASP A 80 10.37 -24.25 26.16
C ASP A 80 10.72 -24.05 24.69
N SER A 81 10.90 -22.81 24.21
CA SER A 81 11.27 -22.56 22.82
C SER A 81 12.67 -23.09 22.50
N THR A 82 13.58 -23.06 23.48
CA THR A 82 14.94 -23.62 23.35
C THR A 82 14.92 -25.15 23.31
N LEU A 83 14.22 -25.78 24.26
CA LEU A 83 14.05 -27.23 24.28
C LEU A 83 13.30 -27.73 23.04
N SER A 84 12.27 -27.01 22.61
CA SER A 84 11.55 -27.30 21.37
C SER A 84 12.45 -27.15 20.14
N ALA A 85 13.28 -26.11 20.07
CA ALA A 85 14.25 -25.96 18.97
C ALA A 85 15.23 -27.14 18.91
N GLN A 86 15.77 -27.56 20.05
CA GLN A 86 16.65 -28.73 20.14
C GLN A 86 15.92 -30.03 19.77
N HIS A 87 14.67 -30.18 20.19
CA HIS A 87 13.83 -31.33 19.85
C HIS A 87 13.52 -31.40 18.36
N CYS A 88 13.19 -30.26 17.74
CA CYS A 88 12.85 -30.21 16.32
C CYS A 88 14.08 -30.33 15.42
N TRP A 89 15.26 -29.94 15.89
CA TRP A 89 16.46 -29.81 15.07
C TRP A 89 16.90 -31.10 14.36
N PRO A 90 16.98 -32.28 15.02
CA PRO A 90 17.35 -33.53 14.36
C PRO A 90 16.42 -33.91 13.19
N HIS A 91 15.15 -33.50 13.27
CA HIS A 91 14.15 -33.77 12.23
C HIS A 91 14.16 -32.74 11.11
N LEU A 92 14.45 -31.48 11.43
CA LEU A 92 14.47 -30.38 10.46
C LEU A 92 15.78 -30.29 9.69
N GLN A 93 16.92 -30.58 10.33
CA GLN A 93 18.24 -30.54 9.71
C GLN A 93 18.34 -31.32 8.38
N PRO A 94 17.84 -32.56 8.26
CA PRO A 94 17.87 -33.29 6.98
C PRO A 94 16.92 -32.70 5.93
N LEU A 95 15.86 -32.01 6.35
CA LEU A 95 14.87 -31.40 5.45
C LEU A 95 15.35 -30.06 4.87
N ILE A 96 16.34 -29.39 5.48
CA ILE A 96 16.80 -28.07 5.04
C ILE A 96 17.12 -28.00 3.53
N PRO A 97 17.81 -28.96 2.90
CA PRO A 97 18.08 -28.90 1.46
C PRO A 97 16.85 -29.07 0.55
N GLU A 98 15.73 -29.54 1.08
CA GLU A 98 14.50 -29.86 0.32
C GLU A 98 13.54 -28.67 0.18
N TYR A 99 13.71 -27.64 1.01
CA TYR A 99 12.82 -26.48 1.08
C TYR A 99 13.52 -25.17 0.71
N ASP A 100 12.79 -24.28 0.03
CA ASP A 100 13.27 -22.96 -0.38
C ASP A 100 13.02 -21.88 0.67
N ALA A 101 12.05 -22.06 1.57
CA ALA A 101 11.82 -21.14 2.68
C ALA A 101 11.25 -21.84 3.90
N PHE A 102 11.46 -21.23 5.06
CA PHE A 102 11.04 -21.74 6.35
C PHE A 102 10.31 -20.64 7.12
N LEU A 103 9.09 -20.93 7.54
CA LEU A 103 8.32 -20.07 8.44
C LEU A 103 8.22 -20.77 9.80
N VAL A 104 8.80 -20.17 10.83
CA VAL A 104 8.65 -20.67 12.21
C VAL A 104 7.39 -20.05 12.81
N ALA A 105 6.35 -20.87 12.93
CA ALA A 105 5.03 -20.49 13.42
C ALA A 105 4.98 -20.46 14.95
N CYS A 106 5.75 -19.57 15.56
CA CYS A 106 5.75 -19.32 17.00
C CYS A 106 5.89 -17.82 17.26
N TYR A 107 5.10 -17.28 18.19
CA TYR A 107 5.24 -15.90 18.65
C TYR A 107 6.24 -15.84 19.81
N SER A 108 7.51 -16.15 19.51
CA SER A 108 8.64 -16.03 20.42
C SER A 108 9.90 -15.73 19.61
N ALA A 109 10.98 -15.25 20.24
CA ALA A 109 12.31 -15.25 19.61
C ALA A 109 12.85 -16.68 19.54
N HIS A 110 12.26 -17.46 18.66
CA HIS A 110 12.47 -18.90 18.61
C HIS A 110 13.88 -19.21 18.08
N PRO A 111 14.75 -19.91 18.85
CA PRO A 111 16.14 -20.16 18.45
C PRO A 111 16.29 -20.83 17.09
N LEU A 112 15.29 -21.62 16.71
CA LEU A 112 15.19 -22.28 15.42
C LEU A 112 15.33 -21.34 14.21
N VAL A 113 14.85 -20.09 14.27
CA VAL A 113 15.03 -19.10 13.18
C VAL A 113 16.52 -18.80 12.98
N GLY A 114 17.27 -18.67 14.08
CA GLY A 114 18.73 -18.49 14.05
C GLY A 114 19.46 -19.73 13.56
N MET A 115 19.13 -20.90 14.12
CA MET A 115 19.76 -22.18 13.76
C MET A 115 19.58 -22.51 12.26
N LEU A 116 18.37 -22.32 11.71
CA LEU A 116 18.09 -22.49 10.28
C LEU A 116 18.91 -21.52 9.44
N ASN A 117 18.98 -20.24 9.83
CA ASN A 117 19.77 -19.23 9.13
C ASN A 117 21.27 -19.55 9.12
N GLU A 118 21.83 -20.00 10.24
CA GLU A 118 23.24 -20.39 10.35
C GLU A 118 23.56 -21.62 9.49
N GLN A 119 22.71 -22.64 9.55
CA GLN A 119 22.89 -23.86 8.77
C GLN A 119 22.76 -23.62 7.26
N ILE A 120 21.83 -22.76 6.83
CA ILE A 120 21.69 -22.33 5.43
C ILE A 120 22.96 -21.59 4.97
N ARG A 121 23.50 -20.67 5.79
CA ARG A 121 24.77 -19.98 5.49
C ARG A 121 25.95 -20.95 5.41
N ALA A 122 26.05 -21.90 6.34
CA ALA A 122 27.10 -22.92 6.34
C ALA A 122 27.02 -23.83 5.11
N ASN A 123 25.81 -24.23 4.69
CA ASN A 123 25.59 -25.02 3.48
C ASN A 123 25.95 -24.23 2.21
N ALA A 124 25.64 -22.94 2.16
CA ALA A 124 26.01 -22.04 1.06
C ALA A 124 27.54 -21.81 0.97
N ALA A 125 28.23 -21.71 2.11
CA ALA A 125 29.68 -21.57 2.15
C ALA A 125 30.41 -22.85 1.67
N ARG A 126 29.92 -24.03 2.08
CA ARG A 126 30.46 -25.33 1.65
C ARG A 126 30.28 -25.58 0.14
N THR A 127 29.10 -25.26 -0.40
CA THR A 127 28.84 -25.39 -1.85
C THR A 127 29.67 -24.43 -2.70
N SER A 128 29.99 -23.23 -2.17
CA SER A 128 30.91 -22.30 -2.82
C SER A 128 32.37 -22.76 -2.82
N ALA A 129 32.81 -23.48 -1.78
CA ALA A 129 34.17 -24.03 -1.69
C ALA A 129 34.39 -25.25 -2.59
N GLU A 130 33.33 -26.03 -2.87
CA GLU A 130 33.37 -27.23 -3.72
C GLU A 130 33.22 -26.94 -5.24
N GLY A 131 33.15 -25.66 -5.65
CA GLY A 131 33.05 -25.28 -7.07
C GLY A 131 31.75 -25.70 -7.76
N LYS A 132 30.71 -26.06 -6.99
CA LYS A 132 29.37 -26.41 -7.50
C LYS A 132 28.54 -25.15 -7.80
N PRO A 133 27.56 -25.21 -8.73
CA PRO A 133 26.66 -24.09 -8.97
C PRO A 133 25.99 -23.66 -7.66
N ARG A 134 25.94 -22.33 -7.44
CA ARG A 134 25.42 -21.68 -6.24
C ARG A 134 24.04 -22.26 -5.88
N SER A 135 23.86 -22.78 -4.66
CA SER A 135 22.57 -23.30 -4.22
C SER A 135 21.51 -22.19 -4.23
N ARG A 136 20.25 -22.58 -4.44
CA ARG A 136 19.09 -21.68 -4.46
C ARG A 136 19.03 -20.90 -3.13
N LYS A 137 18.72 -19.60 -3.18
CA LYS A 137 18.69 -18.74 -1.99
C LYS A 137 17.50 -19.14 -1.10
N GLN A 138 17.78 -19.54 0.13
CA GLN A 138 16.79 -19.98 1.10
C GLN A 138 16.47 -18.87 2.10
N TYR A 139 15.21 -18.74 2.54
CA TYR A 139 14.74 -17.69 3.43
C TYR A 139 14.17 -18.25 4.73
N VAL A 140 14.36 -17.54 5.84
CA VAL A 140 13.84 -17.94 7.17
C VAL A 140 13.31 -16.70 7.88
N THR A 141 12.08 -16.79 8.40
CA THR A 141 11.51 -15.81 9.33
C THR A 141 10.60 -16.49 10.34
N GLY A 142 10.40 -15.87 11.50
CA GLY A 142 9.33 -16.22 12.43
C GLY A 142 8.20 -15.19 12.39
N ILE A 143 7.07 -15.56 13.00
CA ILE A 143 5.89 -14.67 13.11
C ILE A 143 6.21 -13.47 14.01
N PHE A 144 6.97 -13.70 15.09
CA PHE A 144 7.41 -12.65 16.01
C PHE A 144 8.23 -11.54 15.31
N GLU A 145 9.24 -11.91 14.51
CA GLU A 145 10.09 -10.94 13.81
C GLU A 145 9.33 -10.14 12.75
N ALA A 146 8.34 -10.78 12.10
CA ALA A 146 7.47 -10.12 11.14
C ALA A 146 6.56 -9.07 11.81
N SER A 147 6.01 -9.39 12.99
CA SER A 147 5.17 -8.46 13.75
C SER A 147 5.94 -7.23 14.21
N VAL A 148 7.14 -7.40 14.79
CA VAL A 148 7.99 -6.28 15.23
C VAL A 148 8.36 -5.36 14.05
N SER A 149 8.65 -5.94 12.88
CA SER A 149 8.98 -5.16 11.67
C SER A 149 7.83 -4.28 11.20
N LYS A 150 6.57 -4.75 11.32
CA LYS A 150 5.37 -3.97 10.98
C LYS A 150 5.16 -2.80 11.95
N SER A 151 5.37 -3.01 13.24
CA SER A 151 5.26 -1.97 14.28
C SER A 151 6.24 -0.82 14.04
N LEU A 152 7.47 -1.14 13.65
CA LEU A 152 8.49 -0.15 13.31
C LEU A 152 8.10 0.68 12.09
N SER A 153 7.44 0.07 11.09
CA SER A 153 6.91 0.80 9.94
C SER A 153 5.87 1.85 10.35
N ILE A 154 5.01 1.52 11.31
CA ILE A 154 3.97 2.43 11.84
C ILE A 154 4.59 3.58 12.63
N LEU A 155 5.63 3.31 13.43
CA LEU A 155 6.37 4.35 14.16
C LEU A 155 7.06 5.34 13.22
N ARG A 156 7.63 4.86 12.11
CA ARG A 156 8.24 5.73 11.08
C ARG A 156 7.20 6.59 10.35
N ALA A 157 6.01 6.06 10.10
CA ALA A 157 4.92 6.81 9.47
C ALA A 157 4.32 7.90 10.37
N THR A 158 4.42 7.74 11.70
CA THR A 158 3.87 8.69 12.69
C THR A 158 4.85 9.79 13.11
N GLN A 159 6.13 9.70 12.74
CA GLN A 159 7.12 10.77 12.92
C GLN A 159 7.09 11.74 11.73
N LYS A 160 6.17 12.71 11.71
CA LYS A 160 6.26 13.90 10.83
C LYS A 160 7.09 14.99 11.51
N TYR A 161 8.05 15.55 10.77
CA TYR A 161 8.82 16.75 11.13
C TYR A 161 7.88 17.97 11.22
N ILE A 162 7.85 18.65 12.35
CA ILE A 162 7.21 19.97 12.49
C ILE A 162 8.29 21.02 12.14
N PRO A 163 8.12 21.84 11.10
CA PRO A 163 8.99 22.99 10.90
C PRO A 163 8.57 24.11 11.85
N ASP A 164 9.45 24.50 12.77
CA ASP A 164 9.20 25.65 13.64
C ASP A 164 9.60 26.95 12.92
N ALA A 165 8.69 27.93 12.90
CA ALA A 165 8.77 29.13 12.08
C ALA A 165 9.72 30.21 12.63
N ASN A 166 10.43 29.98 13.75
CA ASN A 166 11.10 31.05 14.50
C ASN A 166 12.52 30.77 15.02
N ALA A 167 13.22 29.71 14.61
CA ALA A 167 14.58 29.46 15.11
C ALA A 167 15.62 29.39 13.98
N GLY A 168 16.39 30.47 13.83
CA GLY A 168 17.68 30.41 13.16
C GLY A 168 18.66 29.57 13.98
N GLN A 169 19.36 28.67 13.31
CA GLN A 169 20.50 27.87 13.80
C GLN A 169 20.20 26.82 14.88
N GLY A 170 20.15 25.55 14.44
CA GLY A 170 20.19 24.36 15.30
C GLY A 170 18.93 23.51 15.23
N LEU A 171 18.96 22.41 14.47
CA LEU A 171 17.91 21.38 14.51
C LEU A 171 17.93 20.69 15.88
N GLN A 172 16.87 20.84 16.66
CA GLN A 172 16.60 20.00 17.83
C GLN A 172 15.21 19.36 17.70
N LEU A 173 15.16 18.04 17.79
CA LEU A 173 13.95 17.21 17.84
C LEU A 173 13.11 17.60 19.08
N SER A 174 11.91 18.17 18.90
CA SER A 174 11.09 18.69 20.02
C SER A 174 9.81 17.88 20.31
N GLU A 175 9.81 16.55 20.11
CA GLU A 175 8.89 15.64 20.80
C GLU A 175 9.62 14.35 21.21
N PRO A 176 9.36 13.76 22.40
CA PRO A 176 9.91 12.46 22.76
C PRO A 176 9.36 11.40 21.80
N GLY A 177 10.27 10.74 21.07
CA GLY A 177 9.90 9.79 20.01
C GLY A 177 8.88 8.74 20.46
N SER A 178 7.91 8.44 19.59
CA SER A 178 6.90 7.41 19.82
C SER A 178 7.51 6.02 19.96
N SER A 179 6.86 5.15 20.74
CA SER A 179 7.26 3.78 21.00
C SER A 179 6.16 2.78 20.68
N PHE A 180 6.52 1.50 20.48
CA PHE A 180 5.57 0.40 20.34
C PHE A 180 5.69 -0.57 21.51
N GLY A 181 4.60 -1.23 21.89
CA GLY A 181 4.60 -2.26 22.92
C GLY A 181 3.90 -3.54 22.46
N ILE A 182 4.07 -4.62 23.24
CA ILE A 182 3.48 -5.93 22.92
C ILE A 182 2.58 -6.37 24.09
N ILE A 183 1.38 -6.83 23.78
CA ILE A 183 0.51 -7.52 24.75
C ILE A 183 0.54 -9.01 24.42
N SER A 184 0.97 -9.84 25.36
CA SER A 184 1.04 -11.30 25.20
C SER A 184 0.21 -12.04 26.24
N THR A 185 0.25 -13.37 26.20
CA THR A 185 -0.60 -14.27 27.00
C THR A 185 -0.06 -14.44 28.43
N GLY A 186 0.70 -15.51 28.67
CA GLY A 186 1.22 -15.86 29.99
C GLY A 186 2.28 -14.88 30.49
N SER A 187 2.39 -14.73 31.81
CA SER A 187 3.33 -13.82 32.49
C SER A 187 4.80 -14.07 32.15
N VAL A 188 5.14 -15.30 31.79
CA VAL A 188 6.51 -15.71 31.41
C VAL A 188 6.99 -14.97 30.15
N TRP A 189 6.08 -14.61 29.24
CA TRP A 189 6.43 -13.91 28.01
C TRP A 189 6.88 -12.47 28.20
N LYS A 190 6.60 -11.88 29.38
CA LYS A 190 7.00 -10.51 29.69
C LYS A 190 8.52 -10.34 29.65
N GLU A 191 9.25 -11.23 30.32
CA GLU A 191 10.71 -11.20 30.36
C GLU A 191 11.31 -11.70 29.06
N ASP A 192 10.76 -12.79 28.50
CA ASP A 192 11.29 -13.41 27.28
C ASP A 192 11.19 -12.50 26.05
N LEU A 193 10.01 -11.93 25.78
CA LEU A 193 9.82 -11.00 24.66
C LEU A 193 10.50 -9.65 24.94
N GLY A 194 10.56 -9.23 26.22
CA GLY A 194 11.28 -8.03 26.64
C GLY A 194 12.79 -8.09 26.34
N ASN A 195 13.41 -9.25 26.53
CA ASN A 195 14.83 -9.48 26.23
C ASN A 195 15.10 -9.77 24.74
N ALA A 196 14.08 -10.21 24.00
CA ALA A 196 14.18 -10.60 22.59
C ALA A 196 14.09 -9.44 21.58
N VAL A 197 13.32 -8.39 21.90
CA VAL A 197 13.14 -7.24 21.00
C VAL A 197 14.40 -6.39 20.86
N PRO A 198 15.16 -6.03 21.93
CA PRO A 198 16.37 -5.20 21.82
C PRO A 198 17.41 -5.70 20.80
N PRO A 199 17.80 -7.00 20.79
CA PRO A 199 18.75 -7.51 19.79
C PRO A 199 18.19 -7.51 18.36
N LEU A 200 16.87 -7.67 18.21
CA LEU A 200 16.20 -7.62 16.91
C LEU A 200 16.21 -6.20 16.34
N LEU A 201 15.96 -5.18 17.18
CA LEU A 201 16.09 -3.77 16.80
C LEU A 201 17.52 -3.47 16.34
N HIS A 202 18.54 -3.89 17.10
CA HIS A 202 19.94 -3.69 16.71
C HIS A 202 20.28 -4.31 15.35
N ARG A 203 19.72 -5.49 15.02
CA ARG A 203 19.92 -6.14 13.71
C ARG A 203 19.20 -5.39 12.58
N ILE A 204 18.03 -4.81 12.84
CA ILE A 204 17.24 -4.11 11.81
C ILE A 204 17.88 -2.75 11.44
N PHE A 205 18.54 -2.09 12.40
CA PHE A 205 19.10 -0.74 12.18
C PHE A 205 20.56 -0.71 11.72
N GLU A 206 21.29 -1.85 11.73
CA GLU A 206 22.63 -2.19 11.15
C GLU A 206 23.80 -1.16 11.13
N PHE A 207 23.60 0.14 11.39
CA PHE A 207 24.59 1.22 11.34
C PHE A 207 24.41 2.32 12.40
N GLU A 208 23.34 2.32 13.21
CA GLU A 208 23.20 3.25 14.34
C GLU A 208 23.39 2.52 15.67
N HIS A 209 24.54 2.68 16.31
CA HIS A 209 24.74 2.28 17.72
C HIS A 209 24.09 3.30 18.68
N SER A 210 22.93 3.85 18.33
CA SER A 210 22.28 4.89 19.12
C SER A 210 21.46 4.27 20.26
N PRO A 211 21.64 4.70 21.53
CA PRO A 211 20.76 4.31 22.63
C PRO A 211 19.28 4.66 22.36
N ALA A 212 19.01 5.58 21.41
CA ALA A 212 17.66 5.99 21.03
C ALA A 212 16.83 4.90 20.33
N SER A 213 17.46 3.88 19.71
CA SER A 213 16.76 2.80 19.03
C SER A 213 16.04 1.85 20.00
N LEU A 214 16.59 1.69 21.21
CA LEU A 214 15.97 0.90 22.30
C LEU A 214 14.78 1.61 22.93
N GLU A 215 14.78 2.94 22.88
CA GLU A 215 13.69 3.78 23.37
C GLU A 215 12.47 3.78 22.43
N LEU A 216 12.53 3.08 21.28
CA LEU A 216 11.37 2.81 20.41
C LEU A 216 10.48 1.69 20.95
N PHE A 217 10.92 0.94 21.96
CA PHE A 217 10.18 -0.17 22.54
C PHE A 217 9.70 0.15 23.96
N ALA A 218 8.39 0.16 24.16
CA ALA A 218 7.74 0.46 25.44
C ALA A 218 7.79 -0.72 26.42
N GLY A 219 7.99 -1.94 25.92
CA GLY A 219 8.01 -3.17 26.71
C GLY A 219 6.86 -4.12 26.36
N VAL A 220 6.70 -5.12 27.24
CA VAL A 220 5.72 -6.21 27.09
C VAL A 220 4.85 -6.26 28.33
N GLU A 221 3.54 -6.36 28.13
CA GLU A 221 2.60 -6.69 29.20
C GLU A 221 1.80 -7.94 28.85
N THR A 222 1.22 -8.55 29.87
CA THR A 222 0.60 -9.87 29.74
C THR A 222 -0.79 -9.89 30.36
N THR A 223 -1.71 -10.64 29.75
CA THR A 223 -3.04 -10.90 30.33
C THR A 223 -2.98 -11.76 31.58
N GLY A 224 -1.88 -12.53 31.73
CA GLY A 224 -1.71 -13.49 32.82
C GLY A 224 -2.52 -14.78 32.61
N LEU A 225 -3.16 -14.92 31.45
CA LEU A 225 -3.81 -16.15 30.99
C LEU A 225 -2.87 -16.84 30.00
N ASN A 226 -2.66 -18.14 30.13
CA ASN A 226 -1.93 -18.88 29.10
C ASN A 226 -2.78 -19.03 27.82
N ALA A 227 -2.18 -19.49 26.72
CA ALA A 227 -2.86 -19.60 25.43
C ALA A 227 -4.11 -20.51 25.46
N VAL A 228 -4.13 -21.53 26.33
CA VAL A 228 -5.29 -22.43 26.48
C VAL A 228 -6.39 -21.75 27.30
N GLU A 229 -6.02 -21.11 28.41
CA GLU A 229 -6.93 -20.36 29.28
C GLU A 229 -7.60 -19.20 28.56
N LEU A 230 -6.90 -18.56 27.61
CA LEU A 230 -7.46 -17.49 26.78
C LEU A 230 -8.72 -17.94 26.02
N HIS A 231 -8.82 -19.22 25.63
CA HIS A 231 -9.95 -19.76 24.88
C HIS A 231 -11.01 -20.46 25.75
N THR A 232 -10.66 -20.87 26.98
CA THR A 232 -11.60 -21.52 27.90
C THR A 232 -12.21 -20.58 28.93
N THR A 233 -11.58 -19.43 29.16
CA THR A 233 -12.05 -18.41 30.11
C THR A 233 -13.23 -17.64 29.51
N PRO A 234 -14.27 -17.29 30.29
CA PRO A 234 -15.38 -16.47 29.80
C PRO A 234 -14.89 -15.16 29.17
N ALA A 235 -15.47 -14.80 28.02
CA ALA A 235 -15.05 -13.64 27.22
C ALA A 235 -14.97 -12.33 28.02
N VAL A 236 -15.90 -12.11 28.96
CA VAL A 236 -15.93 -10.91 29.82
C VAL A 236 -14.67 -10.80 30.70
N GLU A 237 -14.18 -11.93 31.21
CA GLU A 237 -12.96 -11.95 32.04
C GLU A 237 -11.71 -11.81 31.16
N VAL A 238 -11.70 -12.40 29.95
CA VAL A 238 -10.60 -12.22 28.98
C VAL A 238 -10.48 -10.75 28.56
N ASP A 239 -11.59 -10.11 28.21
CA ASP A 239 -11.65 -8.69 27.85
C ASP A 239 -11.13 -7.79 28.96
N LYS A 240 -11.51 -8.08 30.21
CA LYS A 240 -11.04 -7.32 31.37
C LYS A 240 -9.52 -7.46 31.54
N ARG A 241 -8.97 -8.67 31.37
CA ARG A 241 -7.52 -8.91 31.47
C ARG A 241 -6.73 -8.25 30.34
N MET A 242 -7.30 -8.19 29.14
CA MET A 242 -6.72 -7.48 27.99
C MET A 242 -6.71 -5.96 28.22
N GLU A 243 -7.80 -5.41 28.75
CA GLU A 243 -7.92 -4.00 29.12
C GLU A 243 -6.86 -3.61 30.17
N GLU A 244 -6.77 -4.40 31.25
CA GLU A 244 -5.79 -4.19 32.33
C GLU A 244 -4.34 -4.35 31.85
N ALA A 245 -4.06 -5.22 30.87
CA ALA A 245 -2.73 -5.37 30.28
C ALA A 245 -2.35 -4.15 29.42
N ALA A 246 -3.27 -3.65 28.60
CA ALA A 246 -3.06 -2.45 27.79
C ALA A 246 -2.87 -1.20 28.67
N GLU A 247 -3.67 -1.07 29.73
CA GLU A 247 -3.57 0.03 30.68
C GLU A 247 -2.20 0.05 31.37
N ARG A 248 -1.72 -1.11 31.81
CA ARG A 248 -0.38 -1.26 32.41
C ARG A 248 0.73 -0.92 31.41
N LEU A 249 0.61 -1.37 30.17
CA LEU A 249 1.65 -1.17 29.14
C LEU A 249 1.88 0.32 28.89
N ILE A 250 0.80 1.08 28.82
CA ILE A 250 0.86 2.52 28.57
C ILE A 250 1.35 3.28 29.80
N LYS A 251 0.86 2.94 30.99
CA LYS A 251 1.28 3.62 32.24
C LYS A 251 2.74 3.39 32.59
N ASN A 252 3.29 2.23 32.21
CA ASN A 252 4.68 1.87 32.49
C ASN A 252 5.66 2.33 31.39
N ALA A 253 5.16 2.84 30.26
CA ALA A 253 6.01 3.25 29.14
C ALA A 253 6.73 4.56 29.42
N ALA A 254 8.03 4.61 29.12
CA ALA A 254 8.85 5.83 29.23
C ALA A 254 8.53 6.88 28.15
N ARG A 255 7.90 6.45 27.06
CA ARG A 255 7.53 7.25 25.88
C ARG A 255 6.10 6.99 25.50
N ARG A 256 5.52 7.88 24.69
CA ARG A 256 4.17 7.69 24.18
C ARG A 256 4.09 6.38 23.39
N VAL A 257 3.15 5.52 23.74
CA VAL A 257 2.88 4.29 23.00
C VAL A 257 2.00 4.64 21.79
N ALA A 258 2.55 4.56 20.59
CA ALA A 258 1.83 4.83 19.34
C ALA A 258 1.32 3.55 18.66
N ALA A 259 1.87 2.38 19.00
CA ALA A 259 1.40 1.10 18.49
C ALA A 259 1.45 -0.01 19.54
N ILE A 260 0.43 -0.87 19.57
CA ILE A 260 0.37 -2.07 20.43
C ILE A 260 0.18 -3.30 19.55
N CYS A 261 1.06 -4.29 19.68
CA CYS A 261 0.97 -5.54 18.94
C CYS A 261 0.35 -6.65 19.79
N LEU A 262 -0.56 -7.41 19.17
CA LEU A 262 -1.13 -8.60 19.78
C LEU A 262 -0.17 -9.78 19.62
N GLY A 263 0.28 -10.31 20.76
CA GLY A 263 1.39 -11.25 20.88
C GLY A 263 1.01 -12.72 20.77
N CYS A 264 -0.14 -13.03 20.15
CA CYS A 264 -0.61 -14.39 19.95
C CYS A 264 -1.70 -14.47 18.87
N ALA A 265 -1.68 -15.52 18.04
CA ALA A 265 -2.74 -15.79 17.07
C ALA A 265 -4.12 -16.09 17.71
N GLY A 266 -4.15 -16.44 19.00
CA GLY A 266 -5.40 -16.62 19.76
C GLY A 266 -6.03 -15.31 20.24
N MET A 267 -5.35 -14.17 20.09
CA MET A 267 -5.82 -12.83 20.50
C MET A 267 -6.51 -12.07 19.36
N VAL A 268 -6.70 -12.72 18.22
CA VAL A 268 -7.32 -12.13 17.03
C VAL A 268 -8.76 -11.69 17.33
N GLY A 269 -9.12 -10.47 16.92
CA GLY A 269 -10.45 -9.88 17.18
C GLY A 269 -10.66 -9.32 18.59
N MET A 270 -9.61 -9.26 19.43
CA MET A 270 -9.67 -8.68 20.78
C MET A 270 -9.26 -7.20 20.85
N GLU A 271 -9.26 -6.50 19.71
CA GLU A 271 -8.79 -5.12 19.55
C GLU A 271 -9.60 -4.15 20.42
N GLN A 272 -10.92 -4.34 20.48
CA GLN A 272 -11.82 -3.49 21.25
C GLN A 272 -11.53 -3.55 22.76
N ALA A 273 -11.05 -4.68 23.28
CA ALA A 273 -10.64 -4.79 24.69
C ALA A 273 -9.35 -4.01 24.98
N VAL A 274 -8.37 -4.08 24.07
CA VAL A 274 -7.14 -3.28 24.16
C VAL A 274 -7.43 -1.79 23.98
N ARG A 275 -8.36 -1.43 23.09
CA ARG A 275 -8.84 -0.06 22.85
C ARG A 275 -9.41 0.58 24.10
N ARG A 276 -10.29 -0.13 24.81
CA ARG A 276 -10.84 0.30 26.11
C ARG A 276 -9.73 0.55 27.14
N GLY A 277 -8.70 -0.30 27.16
CA GLY A 277 -7.56 -0.12 28.05
C GLY A 277 -6.71 1.12 27.71
N CYS A 278 -6.55 1.41 26.42
CA CYS A 278 -5.88 2.62 25.93
C CYS A 278 -6.64 3.88 26.33
N VAL A 279 -7.95 3.91 26.11
CA VAL A 279 -8.85 5.02 26.47
C VAL A 279 -8.87 5.25 27.98
N LYS A 280 -8.85 4.19 28.78
CA LYS A 280 -8.80 4.29 30.24
C LYS A 280 -7.46 4.81 30.77
N ALA A 281 -6.35 4.51 30.07
CA ALA A 281 -5.02 4.97 30.46
C ALA A 281 -4.73 6.42 30.03
N LEU A 282 -5.14 6.82 28.83
CA LEU A 282 -4.75 8.08 28.19
C LEU A 282 -5.90 9.08 28.05
N GLY A 283 -7.14 8.68 28.37
CA GLY A 283 -8.34 9.42 27.99
C GLY A 283 -8.79 9.09 26.56
N PHE A 284 -10.01 9.51 26.22
CA PHE A 284 -10.65 9.16 24.94
C PHE A 284 -9.84 9.62 23.72
N GLU A 285 -9.44 10.89 23.67
CA GLU A 285 -8.73 11.45 22.50
C GLU A 285 -7.35 10.84 22.25
N GLU A 286 -6.56 10.58 23.30
CA GLU A 286 -5.22 10.03 23.15
C GLU A 286 -5.21 8.50 23.07
N GLY A 287 -6.19 7.83 23.69
CA GLY A 287 -6.39 6.39 23.62
C GLY A 287 -6.80 5.92 22.22
N GLU A 288 -7.64 6.68 21.51
CA GLU A 288 -8.00 6.39 20.11
C GLU A 288 -6.81 6.49 19.15
N LYS A 289 -5.82 7.35 19.45
CA LYS A 289 -4.65 7.56 18.60
C LYS A 289 -3.62 6.42 18.63
N VAL A 290 -3.75 5.44 19.52
CA VAL A 290 -2.85 4.27 19.59
C VAL A 290 -3.22 3.29 18.49
N VAL A 291 -2.30 2.84 17.65
CA VAL A 291 -2.60 1.85 16.60
C VAL A 291 -2.54 0.44 17.19
N ILE A 292 -3.63 -0.32 17.17
CA ILE A 292 -3.59 -1.75 17.54
C ILE A 292 -3.24 -2.53 16.28
N VAL A 293 -2.19 -3.33 16.37
CA VAL A 293 -1.72 -4.18 15.28
C VAL A 293 -2.13 -5.61 15.61
N ASP A 294 -3.26 -6.03 15.06
CA ASP A 294 -3.55 -7.44 14.89
C ASP A 294 -2.66 -7.98 13.76
N GLY A 295 -1.75 -8.89 14.11
CA GLY A 295 -0.82 -9.49 13.15
C GLY A 295 -1.49 -10.37 12.08
N VAL A 296 -2.79 -10.65 12.22
CA VAL A 296 -3.58 -11.54 11.36
C VAL A 296 -4.66 -10.76 10.57
N ILE A 297 -5.22 -9.66 11.08
CA ILE A 297 -6.36 -8.91 10.48
C ILE A 297 -6.15 -7.38 10.46
N ALA A 298 -5.13 -6.86 9.77
CA ALA A 298 -5.06 -5.41 9.56
C ALA A 298 -6.06 -4.97 8.46
N GLY A 299 -7.30 -4.68 8.87
CA GLY A 299 -8.31 -3.84 8.20
C GLY A 299 -7.71 -2.50 7.77
N VAL A 300 -7.78 -2.12 6.49
CA VAL A 300 -7.26 -0.82 6.04
C VAL A 300 -8.31 -0.15 5.17
N GLU A 301 -8.91 0.93 5.64
CA GLU A 301 -10.05 1.57 4.98
C GLU A 301 -9.64 2.85 4.26
N ILE A 302 -10.24 3.09 3.10
CA ILE A 302 -9.96 4.25 2.24
C ILE A 302 -11.27 4.94 1.87
N ILE A 303 -11.32 6.25 2.11
CA ILE A 303 -12.45 7.10 1.69
C ILE A 303 -12.11 7.73 0.34
N THR A 304 -13.03 7.59 -0.62
CA THR A 304 -12.87 8.16 -1.96
C THR A 304 -13.65 9.47 -2.08
N ILE A 305 -12.98 10.56 -2.45
CA ILE A 305 -13.61 11.88 -2.65
C ILE A 305 -13.60 12.20 -4.14
N GLN A 306 -14.77 12.41 -4.73
CA GLN A 306 -14.95 12.71 -6.14
C GLN A 306 -15.35 14.17 -6.29
N ALA A 307 -14.53 14.97 -6.97
CA ALA A 307 -14.75 16.42 -7.08
C ALA A 307 -14.94 16.86 -8.54
N GLY A 308 -16.12 17.44 -8.80
CA GLY A 308 -16.53 18.01 -10.08
C GLY A 308 -16.82 16.99 -11.17
N GLN A 309 -17.24 17.49 -12.34
CA GLN A 309 -17.69 16.66 -13.45
C GLN A 309 -16.73 15.51 -13.83
N CYS A 310 -15.43 15.79 -13.94
CA CYS A 310 -14.46 14.76 -14.34
C CYS A 310 -14.29 13.70 -13.25
N GLY A 311 -14.12 14.14 -11.98
CA GLY A 311 -13.95 13.24 -10.85
C GLY A 311 -15.14 12.30 -10.66
N ASN A 312 -16.36 12.84 -10.72
CA ASN A 312 -17.60 12.07 -10.57
C ASN A 312 -17.81 11.05 -11.71
N ASN A 313 -17.49 11.41 -12.96
CA ASN A 313 -17.63 10.48 -14.09
C ASN A 313 -16.61 9.34 -14.05
N VAL A 314 -15.35 9.63 -13.73
CA VAL A 314 -14.31 8.60 -13.54
C VAL A 314 -14.64 7.72 -12.34
N GLY A 315 -15.03 8.35 -11.24
CA GLY A 315 -15.40 7.68 -9.99
C GLY A 315 -16.58 6.73 -10.15
N SER A 316 -17.63 7.13 -10.88
CA SER A 316 -18.75 6.26 -11.20
C SER A 316 -18.30 5.00 -11.98
N GLN A 317 -17.41 5.14 -12.97
CA GLN A 317 -16.85 4.01 -13.71
C GLN A 317 -15.92 3.14 -12.84
N PHE A 318 -15.21 3.74 -11.89
CA PHE A 318 -14.36 3.03 -10.94
C PHE A 318 -15.17 2.12 -10.01
N TRP A 319 -16.25 2.64 -9.42
CA TRP A 319 -17.11 1.85 -8.54
C TRP A 319 -17.84 0.73 -9.28
N GLN A 320 -18.30 0.99 -10.51
CA GLN A 320 -18.88 -0.07 -11.36
C GLN A 320 -17.90 -1.21 -11.58
N GLN A 321 -16.63 -0.89 -11.88
CA GLN A 321 -15.58 -1.88 -12.06
C GLN A 321 -15.30 -2.66 -10.76
N LEU A 322 -15.27 -1.98 -9.61
CA LEU A 322 -15.10 -2.64 -8.32
C LEU A 322 -16.26 -3.56 -7.97
N CYS A 323 -17.51 -3.15 -8.19
CA CYS A 323 -18.67 -4.01 -7.97
C CYS A 323 -18.56 -5.31 -8.78
N LEU A 324 -18.18 -5.22 -10.06
CA LEU A 324 -17.96 -6.39 -10.91
C LEU A 324 -16.80 -7.27 -10.41
N GLU A 325 -15.72 -6.67 -9.92
CA GLU A 325 -14.55 -7.38 -9.39
C GLU A 325 -14.82 -8.06 -8.04
N HIS A 326 -15.75 -7.54 -7.25
CA HIS A 326 -16.11 -8.08 -5.93
C HIS A 326 -17.39 -8.92 -5.93
N GLY A 327 -18.06 -9.06 -7.09
CA GLY A 327 -19.30 -9.83 -7.20
C GLY A 327 -20.47 -9.15 -6.50
N ILE A 328 -20.51 -7.82 -6.52
CA ILE A 328 -21.57 -6.99 -5.96
C ILE A 328 -22.46 -6.53 -7.12
N ASN A 329 -23.77 -6.71 -6.97
CA ASN A 329 -24.74 -6.33 -7.98
C ASN A 329 -25.03 -4.81 -7.99
N GLN A 330 -25.88 -4.38 -8.92
CA GLN A 330 -26.20 -2.95 -9.12
C GLN A 330 -26.96 -2.31 -7.96
N ASP A 331 -27.57 -3.12 -7.09
CA ASP A 331 -28.27 -2.68 -5.89
C ASP A 331 -27.38 -2.70 -4.63
N GLY A 332 -26.11 -3.09 -4.77
CA GLY A 332 -25.14 -3.16 -3.68
C GLY A 332 -25.21 -4.47 -2.90
N ASN A 333 -25.97 -5.47 -3.36
CA ASN A 333 -26.06 -6.78 -2.72
C ASN A 333 -24.99 -7.72 -3.28
N LEU A 334 -24.43 -8.55 -2.41
CA LEU A 334 -23.49 -9.60 -2.78
C LEU A 334 -24.19 -10.70 -3.58
N GLU A 335 -23.62 -11.08 -4.72
CA GLU A 335 -24.09 -12.21 -5.50
C GLU A 335 -23.78 -13.53 -4.79
N GLU A 336 -24.65 -14.54 -4.95
CA GLU A 336 -24.52 -15.82 -4.22
C GLU A 336 -23.17 -16.51 -4.46
N PHE A 337 -22.62 -16.39 -5.68
CA PHE A 337 -21.32 -16.96 -6.06
C PHE A 337 -20.12 -16.23 -5.44
N ALA A 338 -20.32 -15.05 -4.84
CA ALA A 338 -19.27 -14.20 -4.29
C ALA A 338 -19.12 -14.27 -2.76
N THR A 339 -19.90 -15.14 -2.11
CA THR A 339 -19.92 -15.34 -0.65
C THR A 339 -18.60 -15.92 -0.11
N GLU A 340 -17.87 -16.70 -0.91
CA GLU A 340 -16.61 -17.37 -0.50
C GLU A 340 -15.35 -16.71 -1.10
N GLY A 341 -15.47 -15.45 -1.52
CA GLY A 341 -14.37 -14.69 -2.10
C GLY A 341 -13.29 -14.31 -1.11
N GLY A 342 -12.07 -14.83 -1.28
CA GLY A 342 -10.88 -14.42 -0.51
C GLY A 342 -10.39 -13.00 -0.84
N ASP A 343 -11.31 -12.08 -1.10
CA ASP A 343 -11.11 -10.67 -1.42
C ASP A 343 -11.56 -9.77 -0.25
N ARG A 344 -10.86 -8.66 -0.07
CA ARG A 344 -11.07 -7.68 0.99
C ARG A 344 -11.98 -6.56 0.49
N LYS A 345 -13.27 -6.68 0.82
CA LYS A 345 -14.30 -5.70 0.45
C LYS A 345 -14.31 -4.49 1.40
N ASP A 346 -13.95 -4.72 2.66
CA ASP A 346 -13.86 -3.77 3.77
C ASP A 346 -13.04 -2.51 3.45
N VAL A 347 -12.02 -2.64 2.59
CA VAL A 347 -11.12 -1.54 2.22
C VAL A 347 -11.86 -0.36 1.58
N PHE A 348 -12.80 -0.65 0.68
CA PHE A 348 -13.51 0.36 -0.12
C PHE A 348 -15.01 0.39 0.13
N PHE A 349 -15.58 -0.68 0.70
CA PHE A 349 -17.00 -0.80 0.97
C PHE A 349 -17.26 -0.88 2.46
N TYR A 350 -18.23 -0.09 2.92
CA TYR A 350 -18.90 -0.26 4.18
C TYR A 350 -19.96 -1.37 4.06
N GLN A 351 -19.99 -2.30 4.99
CA GLN A 351 -21.00 -3.35 5.03
C GLN A 351 -22.16 -2.89 5.93
N SER A 352 -23.34 -2.62 5.34
CA SER A 352 -24.50 -2.19 6.13
C SER A 352 -25.26 -3.36 6.75
N ASP A 353 -25.31 -4.48 6.04
CA ASP A 353 -25.97 -5.73 6.44
C ASP A 353 -25.13 -6.92 5.94
N ASP A 354 -25.50 -8.15 6.30
CA ASP A 354 -24.78 -9.38 5.93
C ASP A 354 -24.50 -9.50 4.40
N THR A 355 -25.34 -8.89 3.57
CA THR A 355 -25.22 -8.96 2.10
C THR A 355 -25.03 -7.63 1.41
N ARG A 356 -25.19 -6.49 2.10
CA ARG A 356 -25.23 -5.16 1.46
C ARG A 356 -23.93 -4.37 1.68
N TYR A 357 -23.33 -3.96 0.58
CA TYR A 357 -22.08 -3.22 0.50
C TYR A 357 -22.29 -1.84 -0.12
N ILE A 358 -21.87 -0.81 0.60
CA ILE A 358 -22.00 0.60 0.25
C ILE A 358 -20.60 1.17 0.02
N PRO A 359 -20.29 1.80 -1.12
CA PRO A 359 -19.01 2.46 -1.33
C PRO A 359 -18.72 3.55 -0.29
N ARG A 360 -17.50 3.56 0.26
CA ARG A 360 -16.95 4.67 1.06
C ARG A 360 -16.57 5.82 0.11
N ALA A 361 -17.59 6.43 -0.50
CA ALA A 361 -17.44 7.45 -1.54
C ALA A 361 -18.23 8.69 -1.20
N ILE A 362 -17.60 9.86 -1.35
CA ILE A 362 -18.21 11.18 -1.21
C ILE A 362 -18.16 11.85 -2.59
N LEU A 363 -19.32 12.28 -3.09
CA LEU A 363 -19.49 12.86 -4.41
C LEU A 363 -19.84 14.34 -4.29
N LEU A 364 -18.96 15.19 -4.79
CA LEU A 364 -19.05 16.64 -4.65
C LEU A 364 -19.13 17.28 -6.04
N ASP A 365 -20.17 18.07 -6.27
CA ASP A 365 -20.24 18.94 -7.44
C ASP A 365 -21.00 20.23 -7.14
N LEU A 366 -20.55 21.33 -7.73
CA LEU A 366 -21.28 22.60 -7.68
C LEU A 366 -22.41 22.64 -8.72
N GLU A 367 -22.39 21.70 -9.69
CA GLU A 367 -23.42 21.56 -10.71
C GLU A 367 -24.18 20.22 -10.56
N PRO A 368 -25.51 20.23 -10.66
CA PRO A 368 -26.32 19.02 -10.42
C PRO A 368 -26.26 17.99 -11.56
N ARG A 369 -25.79 18.37 -12.77
CA ARG A 369 -25.96 17.56 -13.99
C ARG A 369 -25.40 16.14 -13.86
N VAL A 370 -24.17 16.02 -13.37
CA VAL A 370 -23.47 14.73 -13.29
C VAL A 370 -24.00 13.90 -12.14
N LEU A 371 -24.23 14.53 -10.98
CA LEU A 371 -24.77 13.85 -9.80
C LEU A 371 -26.19 13.33 -10.05
N ASN A 372 -27.06 14.10 -10.71
CA ASN A 372 -28.37 13.63 -11.13
C ASN A 372 -28.29 12.42 -12.07
N THR A 373 -27.29 12.39 -12.96
CA THR A 373 -27.07 11.24 -13.86
C THR A 373 -26.66 9.99 -13.08
N ILE A 374 -25.85 10.14 -12.03
CA ILE A 374 -25.46 9.04 -11.15
C ILE A 374 -26.66 8.57 -10.30
N GLN A 375 -27.46 9.50 -9.76
CA GLN A 375 -28.65 9.20 -8.95
C GLN A 375 -29.80 8.56 -9.75
N THR A 376 -29.81 8.72 -11.07
CA THR A 376 -30.78 8.07 -11.98
C THR A 376 -30.18 6.90 -12.74
N GLY A 377 -28.90 6.61 -12.51
CA GLY A 377 -28.15 5.55 -13.18
C GLY A 377 -28.48 4.16 -12.65
N ALA A 378 -27.99 3.14 -13.34
CA ALA A 378 -28.20 1.74 -12.95
C ALA A 378 -27.67 1.42 -11.54
N TYR A 379 -26.55 2.03 -11.14
CA TYR A 379 -25.90 1.83 -9.85
C TYR A 379 -26.29 2.89 -8.80
N HIS A 380 -27.42 3.58 -8.93
CA HIS A 380 -27.81 4.62 -7.97
C HIS A 380 -27.98 4.08 -6.54
N ASN A 381 -28.46 2.85 -6.39
CA ASN A 381 -28.77 2.20 -5.11
C ASN A 381 -27.54 1.82 -4.27
N ILE A 382 -26.34 1.79 -4.85
CA ILE A 382 -25.13 1.40 -4.13
C ILE A 382 -24.62 2.52 -3.22
N TYR A 383 -24.80 3.78 -3.62
CA TYR A 383 -24.22 4.92 -2.91
C TYR A 383 -25.06 5.31 -1.70
N ASN A 384 -24.40 5.81 -0.65
CA ASN A 384 -25.10 6.45 0.45
C ASN A 384 -25.68 7.81 -0.02
N PRO A 385 -27.01 8.05 0.06
CA PRO A 385 -27.60 9.32 -0.33
C PRO A 385 -27.06 10.52 0.45
N GLU A 386 -26.60 10.31 1.69
CA GLU A 386 -26.00 11.36 2.54
C GLU A 386 -24.58 11.75 2.11
N ASN A 387 -23.99 11.05 1.14
CA ASN A 387 -22.65 11.34 0.61
C ASN A 387 -22.67 12.15 -0.70
N PHE A 388 -23.85 12.64 -1.11
CA PHE A 388 -24.00 13.50 -2.28
C PHE A 388 -24.09 14.97 -1.86
N PHE A 389 -23.15 15.77 -2.34
CA PHE A 389 -23.19 17.21 -2.19
C PHE A 389 -23.41 17.89 -3.54
N VAL A 390 -24.50 18.66 -3.63
CA VAL A 390 -24.82 19.52 -4.76
C VAL A 390 -24.87 20.96 -4.28
N GLY A 391 -24.13 21.86 -4.94
CA GLY A 391 -24.13 23.28 -4.57
C GLY A 391 -25.53 23.92 -4.57
N ASN A 392 -25.92 24.52 -3.44
CA ASN A 392 -27.27 25.08 -3.17
C ASN A 392 -27.78 26.13 -4.17
N GLN A 393 -26.87 26.80 -4.90
CA GLN A 393 -27.24 27.87 -5.84
C GLN A 393 -27.30 27.41 -7.31
N GLY A 394 -26.88 26.18 -7.63
CA GLY A 394 -26.78 25.69 -9.01
C GLY A 394 -25.83 26.50 -9.92
N LEU A 395 -25.15 27.50 -9.38
CA LEU A 395 -24.11 28.28 -10.02
C LEU A 395 -22.82 27.47 -9.94
N GLY A 396 -22.48 26.79 -11.02
CA GLY A 396 -21.21 26.09 -11.14
C GLY A 396 -20.02 27.05 -11.08
N ALA A 397 -18.82 26.51 -10.89
CA ALA A 397 -17.59 27.30 -10.87
C ALA A 397 -17.21 27.92 -12.24
N GLY A 398 -17.97 27.65 -13.31
CA GLY A 398 -17.81 28.32 -14.61
C GLY A 398 -16.41 28.19 -15.23
N ASN A 399 -15.74 27.05 -15.03
CA ASN A 399 -14.33 26.84 -15.41
C ASN A 399 -13.32 27.83 -14.80
N ASN A 400 -13.65 28.48 -13.68
CA ASN A 400 -12.79 29.39 -12.95
C ASN A 400 -12.39 28.78 -11.60
N TRP A 401 -11.08 28.60 -11.38
CA TRP A 401 -10.54 28.10 -10.10
C TRP A 401 -10.93 28.98 -8.91
N GLY A 402 -10.89 30.32 -9.05
CA GLY A 402 -11.18 31.25 -7.96
C GLY A 402 -12.63 31.17 -7.49
N SER A 403 -13.57 30.97 -8.42
CA SER A 403 -14.98 30.75 -8.12
C SER A 403 -15.19 29.42 -7.39
N GLY A 404 -14.56 28.34 -7.86
CA GLY A 404 -14.60 27.04 -7.19
C GLY A 404 -13.99 27.06 -5.79
N TYR A 405 -12.90 27.81 -5.60
CA TYR A 405 -12.24 27.96 -4.31
C TYR A 405 -13.09 28.76 -3.33
N SER A 406 -13.65 29.90 -3.77
CA SER A 406 -14.54 30.74 -2.95
C SER A 406 -15.84 30.01 -2.58
N ALA A 407 -16.37 29.19 -3.50
CA ALA A 407 -17.49 28.31 -3.20
C ALA A 407 -17.13 27.30 -2.10
N GLY A 408 -15.90 26.79 -2.09
CA GLY A 408 -15.36 25.90 -1.06
C GLY A 408 -15.50 26.46 0.35
N GLU A 409 -15.21 27.74 0.56
CA GLU A 409 -15.39 28.41 1.87
C GLU A 409 -16.84 28.42 2.33
N THR A 410 -17.78 28.60 1.40
CA THR A 410 -19.22 28.67 1.72
C THR A 410 -19.78 27.28 2.06
N VAL A 411 -19.27 26.23 1.41
CA VAL A 411 -19.78 24.86 1.54
C VAL A 411 -18.95 23.99 2.49
N GLN A 412 -17.94 24.57 3.14
CA GLN A 412 -16.97 23.85 3.93
C GLN A 412 -17.63 23.02 5.05
N GLU A 413 -18.56 23.59 5.80
CA GLU A 413 -19.21 22.91 6.92
C GLU A 413 -19.93 21.65 6.45
N GLU A 414 -20.80 21.77 5.45
CA GLU A 414 -21.55 20.64 4.89
C GLU A 414 -20.60 19.55 4.32
N VAL A 415 -19.56 19.94 3.58
CA VAL A 415 -18.60 19.01 2.98
C VAL A 415 -17.79 18.26 4.05
N PHE A 416 -17.29 18.97 5.06
CA PHE A 416 -16.48 18.34 6.09
C PHE A 416 -17.30 17.50 7.06
N ASP A 417 -18.55 17.87 7.37
CA ASP A 417 -19.44 17.04 8.18
C ASP A 417 -19.65 15.64 7.53
N MET A 418 -19.76 15.58 6.19
CA MET A 418 -19.80 14.29 5.48
C MET A 418 -18.48 13.52 5.59
N ILE A 419 -17.33 14.21 5.42
CA ILE A 419 -16.00 13.58 5.51
C ILE A 419 -15.75 13.03 6.91
N ASP A 420 -16.08 13.80 7.95
CA ASP A 420 -15.93 13.38 9.34
C ASP A 420 -16.84 12.20 9.67
N ARG A 421 -18.11 12.24 9.23
CA ARG A 421 -19.04 11.12 9.44
C ARG A 421 -18.51 9.82 8.85
N GLU A 422 -17.96 9.86 7.64
CA GLU A 422 -17.37 8.67 7.00
C GLU A 422 -16.05 8.25 7.66
N ALA A 423 -15.24 9.22 8.13
CA ALA A 423 -13.99 8.96 8.84
C ALA A 423 -14.23 8.35 10.23
N ASP A 424 -15.22 8.84 10.97
CA ASP A 424 -15.64 8.31 12.27
C ASP A 424 -16.35 6.95 12.14
N GLY A 425 -16.99 6.71 10.99
CA GLY A 425 -17.56 5.40 10.61
C GLY A 425 -16.53 4.40 10.06
N SER A 426 -15.24 4.68 10.20
CA SER A 426 -14.14 3.82 9.78
C SER A 426 -13.35 3.35 11.00
N ASP A 427 -13.24 2.04 11.21
CA ASP A 427 -12.49 1.44 12.32
C ASP A 427 -10.99 1.75 12.23
N SER A 428 -10.43 1.78 11.01
CA SER A 428 -9.02 2.09 10.76
C SER A 428 -8.81 2.72 9.39
N LEU A 429 -9.14 4.01 9.31
CA LEU A 429 -8.88 4.84 8.14
C LEU A 429 -7.37 4.98 7.85
N GLU A 430 -6.89 4.52 6.69
CA GLU A 430 -5.50 4.74 6.24
C GLU A 430 -5.35 6.09 5.52
N GLY A 431 -6.34 6.46 4.72
CA GLY A 431 -6.22 7.68 3.93
C GLY A 431 -7.40 7.95 3.01
N PHE A 432 -7.20 8.97 2.20
CA PHE A 432 -8.17 9.49 1.27
C PHE A 432 -7.66 9.35 -0.17
N MET A 433 -8.54 8.94 -1.06
CA MET A 433 -8.32 8.93 -2.51
C MET A 433 -9.17 10.02 -3.16
N MET A 434 -8.54 11.08 -3.65
CA MET A 434 -9.24 12.17 -4.33
C MET A 434 -9.22 12.01 -5.86
N LEU A 435 -10.38 12.01 -6.51
CA LEU A 435 -10.51 12.04 -7.96
C LEU A 435 -10.98 13.43 -8.39
N HIS A 436 -10.17 14.09 -9.22
CA HIS A 436 -10.50 15.43 -9.69
C HIS A 436 -9.78 15.77 -11.01
N SER A 437 -10.22 16.83 -11.67
CA SER A 437 -9.50 17.44 -12.79
C SER A 437 -8.83 18.73 -12.34
N ILE A 438 -7.60 18.97 -12.81
CA ILE A 438 -6.86 20.21 -12.55
C ILE A 438 -7.22 21.35 -13.52
N ALA A 439 -8.07 21.10 -14.52
CA ALA A 439 -8.39 22.06 -15.57
C ALA A 439 -9.77 22.72 -15.42
N GLY A 440 -10.74 22.01 -14.84
CA GLY A 440 -12.11 22.52 -14.63
C GLY A 440 -12.21 23.50 -13.46
N GLY A 441 -13.36 24.14 -13.24
CA GLY A 441 -13.55 25.07 -12.12
C GLY A 441 -13.70 24.36 -10.78
N THR A 442 -14.66 23.44 -10.66
CA THR A 442 -14.94 22.70 -9.41
C THR A 442 -13.79 21.79 -9.02
N GLY A 443 -13.36 20.90 -9.93
CA GLY A 443 -12.29 19.93 -9.62
C GLY A 443 -10.95 20.58 -9.28
N SER A 444 -10.65 21.75 -9.86
CA SER A 444 -9.41 22.47 -9.54
C SER A 444 -9.58 23.37 -8.32
N GLY A 445 -10.58 24.25 -8.29
CA GLY A 445 -10.82 25.25 -7.24
C GLY A 445 -11.30 24.63 -5.93
N LEU A 446 -12.49 24.03 -5.94
CA LEU A 446 -13.05 23.35 -4.77
C LEU A 446 -12.13 22.19 -4.35
N GLY A 447 -11.55 21.49 -5.33
CA GLY A 447 -10.58 20.42 -5.04
C GLY A 447 -9.33 20.92 -4.32
N SER A 448 -8.79 22.09 -4.69
CA SER A 448 -7.65 22.72 -4.01
C SER A 448 -8.00 23.09 -2.56
N PHE A 449 -9.17 23.70 -2.37
CA PHE A 449 -9.66 24.08 -1.05
C PHE A 449 -9.80 22.87 -0.12
N ILE A 450 -10.40 21.79 -0.60
CA ILE A 450 -10.57 20.55 0.16
C ILE A 450 -9.21 19.94 0.52
N LEU A 451 -8.25 19.90 -0.42
CA LEU A 451 -6.90 19.36 -0.15
C LEU A 451 -6.19 20.09 0.98
N GLU A 452 -6.25 21.43 1.00
CA GLU A 452 -5.65 22.23 2.07
C GLU A 452 -6.27 21.90 3.43
N ARG A 453 -7.60 21.96 3.51
CA ARG A 453 -8.32 21.74 4.76
C ARG A 453 -8.22 20.29 5.25
N MET A 454 -8.15 19.32 4.34
CA MET A 454 -7.94 17.92 4.70
C MET A 454 -6.55 17.67 5.27
N ASN A 455 -5.51 18.29 4.71
CA ASN A 455 -4.16 18.15 5.24
C ASN A 455 -4.04 18.73 6.67
N ASP A 456 -4.77 19.82 6.95
CA ASP A 456 -4.82 20.41 8.30
C ASP A 456 -5.66 19.58 9.28
N ARG A 457 -6.81 19.06 8.83
CA ARG A 457 -7.74 18.30 9.67
C ARG A 457 -7.30 16.85 9.93
N PHE A 458 -6.68 16.21 8.95
CA PHE A 458 -6.23 14.81 9.00
C PHE A 458 -4.73 14.67 8.72
N PRO A 459 -3.84 15.31 9.49
CA PRO A 459 -2.40 15.39 9.17
C PRO A 459 -1.65 14.06 9.20
N LYS A 460 -2.22 13.03 9.86
CA LYS A 460 -1.67 11.69 9.97
C LYS A 460 -2.16 10.71 8.90
N LYS A 461 -3.17 11.10 8.10
CA LYS A 461 -3.77 10.24 7.08
C LYS A 461 -3.11 10.51 5.73
N LEU A 462 -3.01 9.48 4.91
CA LEU A 462 -2.45 9.64 3.56
C LEU A 462 -3.46 10.31 2.63
N ILE A 463 -2.99 11.21 1.78
CA ILE A 463 -3.78 11.84 0.73
C ILE A 463 -3.17 11.45 -0.63
N GLN A 464 -3.84 10.54 -1.34
CA GLN A 464 -3.50 10.18 -2.71
C GLN A 464 -4.51 10.80 -3.68
N THR A 465 -4.03 11.44 -4.74
CA THR A 465 -4.90 12.01 -5.77
C THR A 465 -4.75 11.29 -7.10
N TYR A 466 -5.86 11.12 -7.81
CA TYR A 466 -5.93 10.77 -9.23
C TYR A 466 -6.32 12.04 -9.97
N SER A 467 -5.29 12.77 -10.41
CA SER A 467 -5.45 14.10 -10.98
C SER A 467 -5.45 14.01 -12.50
N VAL A 468 -6.58 14.37 -13.11
CA VAL A 468 -6.73 14.38 -14.57
C VAL A 468 -6.21 15.70 -15.14
N PHE A 469 -5.11 15.60 -15.89
CA PHE A 469 -4.45 16.68 -16.61
C PHE A 469 -5.16 16.93 -17.95
N PRO A 470 -5.31 18.20 -18.36
CA PRO A 470 -5.91 18.54 -19.64
C PRO A 470 -5.00 18.15 -20.80
N ASP A 471 -5.59 17.96 -21.98
CA ASP A 471 -4.81 17.88 -23.19
C ASP A 471 -4.14 19.24 -23.46
N THR A 472 -2.80 19.26 -23.39
CA THR A 472 -2.02 20.48 -23.65
C THR A 472 -1.98 20.89 -25.13
N GLN A 473 -2.38 20.02 -26.06
CA GLN A 473 -2.36 20.31 -27.50
C GLN A 473 -3.70 20.87 -27.99
N ASP A 474 -4.80 20.27 -27.56
CA ASP A 474 -6.17 20.67 -27.92
C ASP A 474 -7.07 20.76 -26.68
N PRO A 475 -6.97 21.83 -25.87
CA PRO A 475 -7.73 21.95 -24.63
C PRO A 475 -9.16 22.45 -24.86
N ASP A 476 -10.15 21.77 -24.25
CA ASP A 476 -11.55 22.22 -24.24
C ASP A 476 -11.75 23.55 -23.48
N VAL A 477 -10.91 23.82 -22.49
CA VAL A 477 -11.03 24.97 -21.58
C VAL A 477 -9.86 25.93 -21.80
N VAL A 478 -10.11 27.10 -22.38
CA VAL A 478 -9.06 28.08 -22.72
C VAL A 478 -8.28 28.62 -21.50
N VAL A 479 -8.91 28.67 -20.33
CA VAL A 479 -8.30 29.14 -19.07
C VAL A 479 -7.62 28.04 -18.27
N HIS A 480 -7.55 26.81 -18.80
CA HIS A 480 -6.95 25.68 -18.09
C HIS A 480 -5.53 25.94 -17.55
N PRO A 481 -4.62 26.72 -18.20
CA PRO A 481 -3.27 26.91 -17.66
C PRO A 481 -3.28 27.67 -16.33
N TYR A 482 -4.24 28.58 -16.12
CA TYR A 482 -4.42 29.27 -14.84
C TYR A 482 -4.91 28.29 -13.76
N ASN A 483 -5.99 27.56 -14.05
CA ASN A 483 -6.56 26.58 -13.11
C ASN A 483 -5.55 25.48 -12.74
N SER A 484 -4.85 24.95 -13.74
CA SER A 484 -3.87 23.88 -13.55
C SER A 484 -2.69 24.34 -12.73
N LEU A 485 -2.18 25.55 -12.93
CA LEU A 485 -1.06 26.08 -12.13
C LEU A 485 -1.44 26.21 -10.64
N LEU A 486 -2.62 26.79 -10.37
CA LEU A 486 -3.12 26.99 -9.01
C LEU A 486 -3.37 25.65 -8.30
N ALA A 487 -4.02 24.70 -8.98
CA ALA A 487 -4.23 23.36 -8.43
C ALA A 487 -2.91 22.59 -8.22
N MET A 488 -1.95 22.74 -9.14
CA MET A 488 -0.64 22.10 -8.99
C MET A 488 0.12 22.59 -7.77
N ARG A 489 0.00 23.87 -7.38
CA ARG A 489 0.59 24.36 -6.12
C ARG A 489 0.08 23.54 -4.93
N ARG A 490 -1.23 23.33 -4.82
CA ARG A 490 -1.85 22.59 -3.70
C ARG A 490 -1.56 21.09 -3.76
N LEU A 491 -1.55 20.50 -4.94
CA LEU A 491 -1.05 19.13 -5.13
C LEU A 491 0.42 18.98 -4.68
N THR A 492 1.21 20.05 -4.81
CA THR A 492 2.62 20.09 -4.40
C THR A 492 2.82 20.40 -2.92
N GLN A 493 1.79 20.81 -2.18
CA GLN A 493 1.93 21.17 -0.77
C GLN A 493 1.14 20.24 0.16
N ASN A 494 0.01 19.72 -0.30
CA ASN A 494 -1.00 19.08 0.56
C ASN A 494 -1.30 17.62 0.23
N ALA A 495 -0.77 17.06 -0.88
CA ALA A 495 -0.94 15.65 -1.22
C ALA A 495 0.34 14.85 -0.93
N ASP A 496 0.21 13.60 -0.49
CA ASP A 496 1.35 12.69 -0.28
C ASP A 496 1.75 11.97 -1.59
N SER A 497 0.79 11.72 -2.49
CA SER A 497 1.02 11.08 -3.79
C SER A 497 0.06 11.59 -4.84
N VAL A 498 0.58 11.92 -6.03
CA VAL A 498 -0.25 12.38 -7.17
C VAL A 498 -0.08 11.44 -8.34
N VAL A 499 -1.12 10.67 -8.66
CA VAL A 499 -1.16 9.83 -9.86
C VAL A 499 -1.61 10.70 -11.03
N VAL A 500 -0.68 10.94 -11.96
CA VAL A 500 -0.90 11.80 -13.13
C VAL A 500 -1.61 11.01 -14.23
N VAL A 501 -2.77 11.50 -14.64
CA VAL A 501 -3.55 10.95 -15.75
C VAL A 501 -3.73 12.04 -16.80
N ASP A 502 -3.14 11.88 -17.99
CA ASP A 502 -3.18 12.92 -19.05
C ASP A 502 -4.21 12.57 -20.14
N ASN A 503 -5.19 13.45 -20.32
CA ASN A 503 -6.21 13.28 -21.37
C ASN A 503 -5.61 13.19 -22.78
N GLY A 504 -4.56 13.93 -23.10
CA GLY A 504 -3.93 13.84 -24.42
C GLY A 504 -3.27 12.46 -24.66
N ALA A 505 -2.73 11.85 -23.60
CA ALA A 505 -2.19 10.50 -23.68
C ALA A 505 -3.29 9.44 -23.77
N LEU A 506 -4.37 9.62 -23.00
CA LEU A 506 -5.54 8.74 -23.04
C LEU A 506 -6.21 8.75 -24.40
N SER A 507 -6.46 9.93 -24.98
CA SER A 507 -7.07 10.06 -26.30
C SER A 507 -6.22 9.40 -27.38
N ARG A 508 -4.89 9.57 -27.34
CA ARG A 508 -3.98 8.85 -28.24
C ARG A 508 -4.04 7.34 -28.05
N ILE A 509 -4.02 6.84 -26.81
CA ILE A 509 -4.11 5.40 -26.53
C ILE A 509 -5.44 4.84 -27.02
N ALA A 510 -6.55 5.54 -26.75
CA ALA A 510 -7.87 5.15 -27.19
C ALA A 510 -7.96 5.13 -28.73
N ALA A 511 -7.43 6.15 -29.41
CA ALA A 511 -7.43 6.20 -30.87
C ALA A 511 -6.57 5.07 -31.49
N ASP A 512 -5.34 4.91 -31.02
CA ASP A 512 -4.38 3.92 -31.55
C ASP A 512 -4.82 2.47 -31.30
N ARG A 513 -5.47 2.20 -30.15
CA ARG A 513 -5.77 0.82 -29.68
C ARG A 513 -7.21 0.41 -29.88
N LEU A 514 -8.16 1.33 -29.76
CA LEU A 514 -9.59 1.05 -29.99
C LEU A 514 -9.98 1.26 -31.46
N HIS A 515 -9.07 1.77 -32.30
CA HIS A 515 -9.30 2.09 -33.71
C HIS A 515 -10.48 3.06 -33.92
N VAL A 516 -10.63 4.01 -33.00
CA VAL A 516 -11.65 5.07 -33.05
C VAL A 516 -10.96 6.38 -33.43
N GLN A 517 -11.52 7.16 -34.35
CA GLN A 517 -10.90 8.43 -34.76
C GLN A 517 -11.02 9.53 -33.69
N GLU A 518 -12.15 9.59 -32.98
CA GLU A 518 -12.41 10.53 -31.89
C GLU A 518 -12.94 9.76 -30.67
N PRO A 519 -12.10 9.50 -29.66
CA PRO A 519 -12.52 8.76 -28.48
C PRO A 519 -13.44 9.62 -27.58
N SER A 520 -14.52 9.02 -27.07
CA SER A 520 -15.42 9.72 -26.16
C SER A 520 -14.86 9.75 -24.73
N PHE A 521 -15.31 10.71 -23.91
CA PHE A 521 -14.94 10.77 -22.49
C PHE A 521 -15.31 9.49 -21.73
N GLN A 522 -16.37 8.79 -22.15
CA GLN A 522 -16.73 7.51 -21.55
C GLN A 522 -15.64 6.45 -21.79
N GLN A 523 -15.08 6.40 -23.00
CA GLN A 523 -14.00 5.47 -23.34
C GLN A 523 -12.69 5.82 -22.61
N THR A 524 -12.34 7.11 -22.51
CA THR A 524 -11.17 7.52 -21.73
C THR A 524 -11.35 7.20 -20.24
N ASN A 525 -12.53 7.45 -19.68
CA ASN A 525 -12.83 7.16 -18.28
C ASN A 525 -12.78 5.66 -17.96
N GLN A 526 -13.16 4.78 -18.89
CA GLN A 526 -12.97 3.33 -18.74
C GLN A 526 -11.48 2.95 -18.61
N LEU A 527 -10.60 3.59 -19.38
CA LEU A 527 -9.14 3.37 -19.26
C LEU A 527 -8.62 3.85 -17.90
N VAL A 528 -9.10 5.01 -17.41
CA VAL A 528 -8.73 5.53 -16.08
C VAL A 528 -9.23 4.58 -14.98
N SER A 529 -10.49 4.17 -15.04
CA SER A 529 -11.09 3.21 -14.09
C SER A 529 -10.31 1.90 -14.02
N THR A 530 -9.92 1.36 -15.18
CA THR A 530 -9.09 0.13 -15.26
C THR A 530 -7.76 0.30 -14.53
N VAL A 531 -7.10 1.44 -14.71
CA VAL A 531 -5.81 1.75 -14.07
C VAL A 531 -5.96 2.00 -12.58
N MET A 532 -7.00 2.70 -12.17
CA MET A 532 -7.35 2.87 -10.76
C MET A 532 -7.60 1.52 -10.09
N SER A 533 -8.45 0.67 -10.67
CA SER A 533 -8.70 -0.68 -10.17
C SER A 533 -7.42 -1.51 -10.08
N ALA A 534 -6.58 -1.47 -11.13
CA ALA A 534 -5.30 -2.18 -11.16
C ALA A 534 -4.33 -1.68 -10.08
N SER A 535 -4.30 -0.36 -9.81
CA SER A 535 -3.43 0.24 -8.79
C SER A 535 -3.83 -0.13 -7.37
N THR A 536 -5.13 -0.34 -7.12
CA THR A 536 -5.67 -0.72 -5.80
C THR A 536 -5.84 -2.22 -5.63
N THR A 537 -5.45 -3.03 -6.62
CA THR A 537 -5.65 -4.49 -6.58
C THR A 537 -4.92 -5.13 -5.40
N THR A 538 -3.72 -4.67 -5.03
CA THR A 538 -2.96 -5.22 -3.90
C THR A 538 -3.58 -4.91 -2.54
N LEU A 539 -4.43 -3.88 -2.47
CA LEU A 539 -5.19 -3.54 -1.26
C LEU A 539 -6.42 -4.44 -1.13
N ARG A 540 -7.10 -4.69 -2.26
CA ARG A 540 -8.38 -5.43 -2.34
C ARG A 540 -8.21 -6.95 -2.39
N TYR A 541 -7.11 -7.43 -2.95
CA TYR A 541 -6.79 -8.86 -3.00
C TYR A 541 -5.50 -9.08 -2.23
N PRO A 542 -5.58 -9.70 -1.04
CA PRO A 542 -4.42 -9.83 -0.17
C PRO A 542 -3.34 -10.65 -0.88
N GLY A 543 -2.17 -10.03 -1.04
CA GLY A 543 -0.95 -10.62 -1.54
C GLY A 543 0.08 -10.79 -0.43
N TYR A 544 1.32 -11.14 -0.80
CA TYR A 544 2.40 -11.31 0.17
C TYR A 544 3.08 -10.02 0.61
N MET A 545 3.09 -9.00 -0.24
CA MET A 545 3.84 -7.76 -0.05
C MET A 545 3.02 -6.60 -0.61
N HIS A 546 3.14 -5.42 0.02
CA HIS A 546 2.50 -4.16 -0.38
C HIS A 546 0.95 -4.21 -0.35
N ASN A 547 0.40 -4.68 0.78
CA ASN A 547 -1.06 -4.78 1.00
C ASN A 547 -1.68 -3.51 1.60
N ASP A 548 -0.88 -2.47 1.82
CA ASP A 548 -1.28 -1.18 2.37
C ASP A 548 -0.70 -0.04 1.51
N LEU A 549 -1.42 1.08 1.43
CA LEU A 549 -1.03 2.24 0.64
C LEU A 549 0.29 2.83 1.14
N VAL A 550 0.50 2.84 2.47
CA VAL A 550 1.77 3.29 3.08
C VAL A 550 2.97 2.55 2.48
N SER A 551 2.94 1.22 2.42
CA SER A 551 4.06 0.46 1.87
C SER A 551 4.22 0.66 0.37
N ILE A 552 3.15 0.87 -0.38
CA ILE A 552 3.25 1.16 -1.82
C ILE A 552 3.94 2.51 -2.03
N LEU A 553 3.51 3.55 -1.32
CA LEU A 553 4.04 4.91 -1.45
C LEU A 553 5.48 5.02 -0.97
N ALA A 554 5.85 4.38 0.15
CA ALA A 554 7.20 4.40 0.68
C ALA A 554 8.25 3.84 -0.31
N ASN A 555 7.86 2.90 -1.18
CA ASN A 555 8.75 2.37 -2.22
C ASN A 555 8.77 3.22 -3.50
N LEU A 556 7.70 3.98 -3.75
CA LEU A 556 7.56 4.81 -4.95
C LEU A 556 8.12 6.22 -4.77
N ILE A 557 8.07 6.78 -3.57
CA ILE A 557 8.40 8.18 -3.31
C ILE A 557 9.49 8.25 -2.22
N PRO A 558 10.79 8.13 -2.59
CA PRO A 558 11.89 8.26 -1.63
C PRO A 558 12.09 9.70 -1.12
N ASP A 559 11.88 10.70 -1.98
CA ASP A 559 11.87 12.11 -1.62
C ASP A 559 10.43 12.64 -1.71
N PRO A 560 9.84 13.12 -0.60
CA PRO A 560 8.49 13.66 -0.59
C PRO A 560 8.22 14.75 -1.61
N ARG A 561 9.23 15.51 -2.06
CA ARG A 561 9.05 16.57 -3.08
C ARG A 561 8.78 15.99 -4.48
N THR A 562 9.21 14.75 -4.74
CA THR A 562 9.09 14.07 -6.04
C THR A 562 7.90 13.10 -6.09
N ARG A 563 6.70 13.58 -5.74
CA ARG A 563 5.53 12.69 -5.51
C ARG A 563 4.59 12.44 -6.70
N PHE A 564 4.95 12.91 -7.90
CA PHE A 564 4.12 12.71 -9.09
C PHE A 564 4.47 11.41 -9.81
N LEU A 565 3.48 10.52 -9.90
CA LEU A 565 3.60 9.18 -10.46
C LEU A 565 3.01 9.11 -11.86
N ILE A 566 3.74 8.51 -12.78
CA ILE A 566 3.29 8.21 -14.15
C ILE A 566 2.79 6.77 -14.20
N THR A 567 1.59 6.59 -14.75
CA THR A 567 0.99 5.28 -14.99
C THR A 567 1.30 4.76 -16.39
N SER A 568 1.45 3.45 -16.53
CA SER A 568 1.46 2.76 -17.82
C SER A 568 0.77 1.42 -17.68
N TYR A 569 -0.03 1.02 -18.68
CA TYR A 569 -0.80 -0.22 -18.58
C TYR A 569 -0.72 -1.03 -19.88
N THR A 570 -0.80 -2.35 -19.76
CA THR A 570 -0.83 -3.26 -20.90
C THR A 570 -1.46 -4.60 -20.52
N PRO A 571 -2.24 -5.25 -21.41
CA PRO A 571 -2.66 -4.78 -22.73
C PRO A 571 -3.84 -3.79 -22.65
N PHE A 572 -3.87 -2.83 -23.58
CA PHE A 572 -5.09 -2.10 -23.94
C PHE A 572 -5.64 -2.77 -25.19
N THR A 573 -6.66 -3.60 -25.05
CA THR A 573 -7.36 -4.25 -26.16
C THR A 573 -8.85 -4.11 -25.92
N SER A 574 -9.60 -3.77 -26.96
CA SER A 574 -11.06 -3.76 -26.86
C SER A 574 -11.60 -5.19 -26.78
N ASP A 575 -12.69 -5.36 -26.03
CA ASP A 575 -13.42 -6.63 -25.91
C ASP A 575 -13.91 -7.17 -27.27
N ASN A 576 -13.97 -6.30 -28.29
CA ASN A 576 -14.42 -6.62 -29.64
C ASN A 576 -13.35 -7.26 -30.55
N VAL A 577 -12.08 -7.36 -30.14
CA VAL A 577 -11.03 -7.97 -30.98
C VAL A 577 -10.87 -9.46 -30.65
N GLU A 578 -11.93 -10.24 -30.91
CA GLU A 578 -11.84 -11.70 -30.94
C GLU A 578 -10.79 -12.20 -31.95
N GLN A 579 -10.43 -11.38 -32.95
CA GLN A 579 -9.45 -11.72 -33.98
C GLN A 579 -7.98 -11.60 -33.53
N ALA A 580 -7.69 -11.01 -32.36
CA ALA A 580 -6.32 -10.95 -31.82
C ALA A 580 -6.01 -12.10 -30.84
N LYS A 581 -7.00 -12.95 -30.54
CA LYS A 581 -6.89 -14.11 -29.63
C LYS A 581 -5.85 -15.16 -30.10
N THR A 582 -5.31 -15.05 -31.32
CA THR A 582 -4.34 -15.99 -31.91
C THR A 582 -2.87 -15.58 -31.86
N ILE A 583 -2.47 -14.45 -31.25
CA ILE A 583 -1.10 -13.93 -31.39
C ILE A 583 -0.31 -13.94 -30.07
N ARG A 584 0.49 -15.02 -29.90
CA ARG A 584 1.56 -15.26 -28.91
C ARG A 584 1.15 -15.36 -27.43
N LYS A 585 1.62 -16.43 -26.77
CA LYS A 585 1.74 -16.51 -25.30
C LYS A 585 2.51 -15.27 -24.82
N THR A 586 1.80 -14.27 -24.30
CA THR A 586 2.44 -13.06 -23.75
C THR A 586 3.08 -13.44 -22.43
N THR A 587 4.40 -13.30 -22.33
CA THR A 587 5.15 -13.62 -21.11
C THR A 587 5.21 -12.41 -20.17
N VAL A 588 5.50 -12.64 -18.87
CA VAL A 588 5.73 -11.57 -17.89
C VAL A 588 6.79 -10.59 -18.38
N LEU A 589 7.88 -11.09 -18.98
CA LEU A 589 8.92 -10.27 -19.57
C LEU A 589 8.41 -9.37 -20.71
N ASP A 590 7.49 -9.87 -21.54
CA ASP A 590 6.91 -9.07 -22.62
C ASP A 590 5.99 -7.99 -22.08
N VAL A 591 5.23 -8.27 -21.01
CA VAL A 591 4.40 -7.27 -20.29
C VAL A 591 5.31 -6.19 -19.70
N MET A 592 6.31 -6.54 -18.89
CA MET A 592 7.21 -5.56 -18.28
C MET A 592 7.98 -4.73 -19.32
N ARG A 593 8.40 -5.36 -20.43
CA ARG A 593 9.03 -4.61 -21.55
C ARG A 593 8.06 -3.64 -22.20
N ARG A 594 6.79 -4.03 -22.38
CA ARG A 594 5.75 -3.16 -22.93
C ARG A 594 5.44 -2.01 -21.97
N LEU A 595 5.41 -2.24 -20.66
CA LEU A 595 5.18 -1.18 -19.66
C LEU A 595 6.21 -0.04 -19.75
N LEU A 596 7.48 -0.36 -20.03
CA LEU A 596 8.53 0.64 -20.22
C LEU A 596 8.41 1.43 -21.54
N GLN A 597 7.61 0.97 -22.51
CA GLN A 597 7.48 1.63 -23.81
C GLN A 597 6.66 2.92 -23.70
N PRO A 598 7.13 4.05 -24.30
CA PRO A 598 6.43 5.33 -24.25
C PRO A 598 4.97 5.27 -24.72
N LYS A 599 4.66 4.41 -25.69
CA LYS A 599 3.31 4.26 -26.27
C LYS A 599 2.25 3.73 -25.30
N ASN A 600 2.66 3.14 -24.17
CA ASN A 600 1.74 2.61 -23.16
C ASN A 600 1.68 3.51 -21.91
N ARG A 601 2.39 4.64 -21.91
CA ARG A 601 2.36 5.63 -20.81
C ARG A 601 1.11 6.48 -20.94
N MET A 602 0.42 6.70 -19.82
CA MET A 602 -0.79 7.52 -19.74
C MET A 602 -0.48 8.99 -19.41
N ALA A 603 0.77 9.40 -19.63
CA ALA A 603 1.22 10.78 -19.55
C ALA A 603 2.02 11.12 -20.82
N SER A 604 1.73 12.25 -21.46
CA SER A 604 2.41 12.68 -22.69
C SER A 604 3.77 13.30 -22.38
N VAL A 605 4.66 12.58 -21.73
CA VAL A 605 6.00 13.05 -21.37
C VAL A 605 7.01 12.78 -22.49
N GLN A 606 7.94 13.71 -22.69
CA GLN A 606 9.06 13.54 -23.62
C GLN A 606 10.34 13.38 -22.80
N PRO A 607 10.83 12.15 -22.57
CA PRO A 607 12.04 11.95 -21.79
C PRO A 607 13.24 12.55 -22.52
N SER A 608 14.05 13.32 -21.79
CA SER A 608 15.36 13.77 -22.28
C SER A 608 16.37 12.62 -22.16
N LYS A 609 17.60 12.82 -22.64
CA LYS A 609 18.69 11.85 -22.42
C LYS A 609 19.09 11.73 -20.94
N SER A 610 18.85 12.77 -20.15
CA SER A 610 19.14 12.81 -18.71
C SER A 610 17.99 12.29 -17.86
N SER A 611 16.77 12.21 -18.41
CA SER A 611 15.62 11.71 -17.67
C SER A 611 15.81 10.29 -17.18
N CYS A 612 15.47 10.07 -15.91
CA CYS A 612 15.68 8.81 -15.23
C CYS A 612 14.49 8.42 -14.35
N TYR A 613 14.41 7.13 -14.02
CA TYR A 613 13.50 6.56 -13.06
C TYR A 613 14.07 6.73 -11.65
N ILE A 614 13.28 7.32 -10.75
CA ILE A 614 13.55 7.32 -9.31
C ILE A 614 13.16 5.93 -8.76
N SER A 615 11.97 5.46 -9.11
CA SER A 615 11.43 4.17 -8.68
C SER A 615 10.42 3.63 -9.69
N ILE A 616 10.22 2.31 -9.68
CA ILE A 616 9.21 1.62 -10.48
C ILE A 616 8.51 0.58 -9.61
N PHE A 617 7.18 0.59 -9.61
CA PHE A 617 6.32 -0.43 -9.02
C PHE A 617 5.44 -1.04 -10.11
N ASN A 618 5.64 -2.32 -10.43
CA ASN A 618 4.81 -3.04 -11.39
C ASN A 618 3.81 -3.94 -10.67
N ILE A 619 2.53 -3.83 -11.00
CA ILE A 619 1.49 -4.76 -10.57
C ILE A 619 1.20 -5.66 -11.77
N ILE A 620 1.58 -6.93 -11.68
CA ILE A 620 1.35 -7.93 -12.74
C ILE A 620 0.17 -8.80 -12.32
N GLN A 621 -0.89 -8.79 -13.11
CA GLN A 621 -2.09 -9.57 -12.87
C GLN A 621 -2.14 -10.75 -13.86
N GLY A 622 -2.60 -11.92 -13.39
CA GLY A 622 -2.74 -13.12 -14.21
C GLY A 622 -1.75 -14.23 -13.86
N GLU A 623 -1.56 -15.19 -14.77
CA GLU A 623 -0.68 -16.35 -14.55
C GLU A 623 0.80 -15.94 -14.63
N ALA A 624 1.34 -15.40 -13.53
CA ALA A 624 2.74 -15.00 -13.41
C ALA A 624 3.41 -15.74 -12.24
N ALA A 625 4.35 -16.63 -12.54
CA ALA A 625 5.20 -17.24 -11.52
C ALA A 625 6.28 -16.25 -11.05
N GLN A 626 6.58 -16.22 -9.75
CA GLN A 626 7.61 -15.33 -9.19
C GLN A 626 8.99 -15.51 -9.86
N THR A 627 9.33 -16.74 -10.26
CA THR A 627 10.60 -17.01 -10.96
C THR A 627 10.70 -16.32 -12.32
N ASP A 628 9.58 -16.15 -13.03
CA ASP A 628 9.55 -15.43 -14.30
C ASP A 628 9.61 -13.92 -14.09
N VAL A 629 9.05 -13.42 -12.99
CA VAL A 629 9.20 -12.03 -12.54
C VAL A 629 10.68 -11.72 -12.26
N ASP A 630 11.35 -12.54 -11.45
CA ASP A 630 12.77 -12.32 -11.08
C ASP A 630 13.69 -12.35 -12.30
N LYS A 631 13.48 -13.31 -13.21
CA LYS A 631 14.19 -13.37 -14.50
C LYS A 631 13.91 -12.14 -15.36
N SER A 632 12.68 -11.62 -15.32
CA SER A 632 12.30 -10.44 -16.09
C SER A 632 12.98 -9.18 -15.56
N ILE A 633 13.03 -9.00 -14.24
CA ILE A 633 13.74 -7.91 -13.58
C ILE A 633 15.23 -7.97 -13.91
N LEU A 634 15.86 -9.16 -13.79
CA LEU A 634 17.27 -9.34 -14.12
C LEU A 634 17.55 -8.93 -15.57
N ARG A 635 16.70 -9.34 -16.51
CA ARG A 635 16.87 -9.03 -17.93
C ARG A 635 16.64 -7.56 -18.27
N ILE A 636 15.75 -6.87 -17.54
CA ILE A 636 15.56 -5.42 -17.67
C ILE A 636 16.81 -4.68 -17.21
N ARG A 637 17.43 -5.13 -16.11
CA ARG A 637 18.69 -4.58 -15.59
C ARG A 637 19.88 -4.83 -16.52
N GLU A 638 20.09 -6.07 -16.97
CA GLU A 638 21.18 -6.44 -17.88
C GLU A 638 21.13 -5.68 -19.21
N ARG A 639 19.91 -5.49 -19.75
CA ARG A 639 19.70 -4.78 -21.01
C ARG A 639 19.64 -3.26 -20.86
N ARG A 640 19.70 -2.74 -19.63
CA ARG A 640 19.57 -1.31 -19.32
C ARG A 640 18.38 -0.66 -20.04
N LEU A 641 17.21 -1.33 -19.99
CA LEU A 641 15.99 -0.82 -20.65
C LEU A 641 15.39 0.40 -19.93
N ALA A 642 15.82 0.65 -18.70
CA ALA A 642 15.46 1.80 -17.89
C ALA A 642 16.73 2.42 -17.30
N THR A 643 16.83 3.75 -17.40
CA THR A 643 17.89 4.55 -16.76
C THR A 643 17.39 4.98 -15.39
N PHE A 644 18.12 4.66 -14.33
CA PHE A 644 17.77 5.05 -12.96
C PHE A 644 18.59 6.24 -12.48
N ILE A 645 18.13 6.87 -11.40
CA ILE A 645 18.84 7.93 -10.70
C ILE A 645 20.30 7.53 -10.39
N PRO A 646 21.27 8.46 -10.51
CA PRO A 646 22.68 8.17 -10.30
C PRO A 646 23.10 8.12 -8.81
N TRP A 647 22.33 8.76 -7.93
CA TRP A 647 22.63 8.92 -6.51
C TRP A 647 22.03 7.82 -5.61
N GLY A 648 21.29 6.87 -6.19
CA GLY A 648 20.64 5.79 -5.45
C GLY A 648 20.59 4.48 -6.23
N PRO A 649 20.30 3.34 -5.56
CA PRO A 649 20.17 2.06 -6.23
C PRO A 649 18.90 1.99 -7.10
N ALA A 650 18.96 1.19 -8.17
CA ALA A 650 17.82 0.98 -9.07
C ALA A 650 16.66 0.24 -8.37
N SER A 651 15.62 1.01 -8.00
CA SER A 651 14.39 0.52 -7.35
C SER A 651 13.37 0.01 -8.36
N ILE A 652 13.23 -1.32 -8.46
CA ILE A 652 12.19 -2.00 -9.24
C ILE A 652 11.49 -2.98 -8.32
N HIS A 653 10.25 -2.66 -8.00
CA HIS A 653 9.36 -3.50 -7.20
C HIS A 653 8.31 -4.12 -8.10
N VAL A 654 7.92 -5.36 -7.79
CA VAL A 654 6.87 -6.07 -8.53
C VAL A 654 5.95 -6.75 -7.53
N ALA A 655 4.65 -6.49 -7.65
CA ALA A 655 3.59 -7.19 -6.95
C ALA A 655 2.80 -8.05 -7.94
N VAL A 656 2.46 -9.26 -7.51
CA VAL A 656 1.62 -10.19 -8.26
C VAL A 656 0.38 -10.50 -7.42
N PRO A 657 -0.62 -9.62 -7.39
CA PRO A 657 -1.84 -9.89 -6.64
C PRO A 657 -2.67 -10.98 -7.31
N LYS A 658 -3.54 -11.63 -6.53
CA LYS A 658 -4.58 -12.49 -7.11
C LYS A 658 -5.54 -11.64 -7.92
N ARG A 659 -6.03 -12.21 -9.02
CA ARG A 659 -7.10 -11.59 -9.80
C ARG A 659 -8.45 -11.89 -9.15
N SER A 660 -9.42 -11.01 -9.40
CA SER A 660 -10.83 -11.32 -9.15
C SER A 660 -11.22 -12.69 -9.72
N PRO A 661 -11.84 -13.58 -8.94
CA PRO A 661 -12.35 -14.86 -9.42
C PRO A 661 -13.65 -14.73 -10.23
N TYR A 662 -14.31 -13.57 -10.18
CA TYR A 662 -15.65 -13.36 -10.77
C TYR A 662 -15.62 -12.87 -12.21
N LEU A 663 -14.50 -12.28 -12.63
CA LEU A 663 -14.34 -11.78 -13.99
C LEU A 663 -13.77 -12.86 -14.93
N PRO A 664 -14.35 -13.05 -16.13
CA PRO A 664 -13.80 -13.97 -17.12
C PRO A 664 -12.40 -13.52 -17.58
N ASN A 665 -11.56 -14.50 -17.90
CA ASN A 665 -10.18 -14.24 -18.32
C ASN A 665 -10.11 -13.62 -19.73
N THR A 666 -10.20 -12.29 -19.84
CA THR A 666 -10.01 -11.58 -21.12
C THR A 666 -8.57 -11.70 -21.64
N HIS A 667 -7.59 -11.63 -20.73
CA HIS A 667 -6.15 -11.79 -21.01
C HIS A 667 -5.47 -12.70 -20.01
N ARG A 668 -4.44 -13.43 -20.47
CA ARG A 668 -3.65 -14.35 -19.64
C ARG A 668 -2.75 -13.62 -18.63
N VAL A 669 -2.18 -12.48 -19.04
CA VAL A 669 -1.35 -11.61 -18.19
C VAL A 669 -1.60 -10.15 -18.59
N SER A 670 -1.89 -9.31 -17.61
CA SER A 670 -1.90 -7.84 -17.69
C SER A 670 -0.89 -7.26 -16.70
N GLY A 671 -0.56 -5.99 -16.88
CA GLY A 671 0.32 -5.28 -15.98
C GLY A 671 0.01 -3.80 -15.94
N LEU A 672 0.15 -3.23 -14.75
CA LEU A 672 0.22 -1.80 -14.49
C LEU A 672 1.64 -1.47 -14.02
N MET A 673 2.17 -0.34 -14.43
CA MET A 673 3.38 0.26 -13.90
C MET A 673 3.02 1.61 -13.30
N LEU A 674 3.33 1.80 -12.02
CA LEU A 674 3.46 3.09 -11.37
C LEU A 674 4.95 3.44 -11.37
N ALA A 675 5.32 4.56 -11.97
CA ALA A 675 6.70 4.97 -12.08
C ALA A 675 6.88 6.41 -11.61
N ASN A 676 7.83 6.62 -10.71
CA ASN A 676 8.32 7.94 -10.40
C ASN A 676 9.47 8.25 -11.37
N HIS A 677 9.25 9.15 -12.31
CA HIS A 677 10.16 9.41 -13.42
C HIS A 677 10.29 10.92 -13.69
N THR A 678 11.52 11.41 -13.76
CA THR A 678 11.83 12.85 -13.80
C THR A 678 11.25 13.56 -15.04
N SER A 679 10.98 12.83 -16.12
CA SER A 679 10.35 13.43 -17.31
C SER A 679 8.96 14.02 -17.07
N VAL A 680 8.30 13.73 -15.93
CA VAL A 680 7.05 14.40 -15.56
C VAL A 680 7.21 15.93 -15.53
N ALA A 681 8.41 16.44 -15.22
CA ALA A 681 8.74 17.86 -15.29
C ALA A 681 8.47 18.49 -16.67
N THR A 682 8.56 17.71 -17.76
CA THR A 682 8.24 18.22 -19.12
C THR A 682 6.76 18.53 -19.32
N LEU A 683 5.88 17.90 -18.56
CA LEU A 683 4.45 18.24 -18.52
C LEU A 683 4.24 19.56 -17.79
N PHE A 684 4.89 19.73 -16.64
CA PHE A 684 4.81 20.94 -15.83
C PHE A 684 5.36 22.16 -16.57
N LYS A 685 6.52 22.03 -17.22
CA LYS A 685 7.10 23.08 -18.07
C LYS A 685 6.16 23.54 -19.18
N ARG A 686 5.37 22.63 -19.78
CA ARG A 686 4.39 22.99 -20.82
C ARG A 686 3.25 23.81 -20.24
N ILE A 687 2.69 23.39 -19.11
CA ILE A 687 1.63 24.14 -18.40
C ILE A 687 2.13 25.54 -18.03
N VAL A 688 3.33 25.63 -17.44
CA VAL A 688 3.93 26.91 -17.08
C VAL A 688 4.20 27.79 -18.31
N SER A 689 4.69 27.22 -19.41
CA SER A 689 4.88 27.97 -20.66
C SER A 689 3.55 28.49 -21.24
N GLN A 690 2.46 27.73 -21.13
CA GLN A 690 1.13 28.15 -21.58
C GLN A 690 0.59 29.26 -20.69
N TYR A 691 0.73 29.11 -19.36
CA TYR A 691 0.42 30.15 -18.38
C TYR A 691 1.18 31.44 -18.68
N ASP A 692 2.50 31.38 -18.87
CA ASP A 692 3.33 32.56 -19.14
C ASP A 692 2.88 33.30 -20.42
N ARG A 693 2.43 32.58 -21.45
CA ARG A 693 1.90 33.19 -22.69
C ARG A 693 0.60 33.94 -22.44
N LEU A 694 -0.31 33.39 -21.65
CA LEU A 694 -1.57 34.05 -21.29
C LEU A 694 -1.33 35.23 -20.35
N ARG A 695 -0.48 35.04 -19.33
CA ARG A 695 -0.15 36.04 -18.32
C ARG A 695 0.56 37.25 -18.92
N LYS A 696 1.50 37.06 -19.85
CA LYS A 696 2.17 38.16 -20.58
C LYS A 696 1.20 39.08 -21.32
N ARG A 697 0.04 38.55 -21.74
CA ARG A 697 -1.02 39.31 -22.43
C ARG A 697 -2.15 39.75 -21.50
N ASN A 698 -2.07 39.41 -20.21
CA ASN A 698 -3.14 39.59 -19.23
C ASN A 698 -4.50 39.04 -19.72
N ALA A 699 -4.47 37.96 -20.51
CA ALA A 699 -5.68 37.40 -21.10
C ALA A 699 -6.53 36.68 -20.04
N PHE A 700 -7.85 36.89 -20.09
CA PHE A 700 -8.87 36.22 -19.27
C PHE A 700 -8.76 36.43 -17.74
N LEU A 701 -7.99 37.41 -17.27
CA LEU A 701 -7.78 37.66 -15.83
C LEU A 701 -8.96 38.36 -15.13
N GLU A 702 -9.81 39.08 -15.85
CA GLU A 702 -10.92 39.84 -15.27
C GLU A 702 -11.93 38.96 -14.51
N GLN A 703 -12.06 37.69 -14.89
CA GLN A 703 -12.91 36.75 -14.17
C GLN A 703 -12.30 36.32 -12.84
N TYR A 704 -10.97 36.14 -12.79
CA TYR A 704 -10.26 35.75 -11.56
C TYR A 704 -10.22 36.89 -10.55
N LYS A 705 -9.98 38.13 -11.00
CA LYS A 705 -9.92 39.33 -10.14
C LYS A 705 -11.20 39.62 -9.33
N ARG A 706 -12.34 39.05 -9.75
CA ARG A 706 -13.63 39.22 -9.06
C ARG A 706 -13.80 38.27 -7.88
N GLU A 707 -12.97 37.23 -7.82
CA GLU A 707 -13.05 36.19 -6.81
C GLU A 707 -12.20 36.55 -5.59
N ALA A 708 -12.62 36.10 -4.40
CA ALA A 708 -11.99 36.47 -3.13
C ALA A 708 -10.47 36.19 -3.06
N PRO A 709 -9.93 35.06 -3.58
CA PRO A 709 -8.49 34.79 -3.55
C PRO A 709 -7.62 35.79 -4.32
N PHE A 710 -8.23 36.62 -5.18
CA PHE A 710 -7.53 37.61 -6.00
C PHE A 710 -7.94 39.05 -5.68
N ALA A 711 -8.67 39.28 -4.59
CA ALA A 711 -9.12 40.61 -4.18
C ALA A 711 -7.95 41.57 -3.89
N ASP A 712 -6.88 41.05 -3.26
CA ASP A 712 -5.68 41.81 -2.89
C ASP A 712 -4.60 41.84 -4.00
N GLY A 713 -4.90 41.26 -5.16
CA GLY A 713 -4.02 41.26 -6.33
C GLY A 713 -3.83 39.88 -6.95
N LEU A 714 -2.83 39.77 -7.82
CA LEU A 714 -2.52 38.55 -8.58
C LEU A 714 -1.34 37.76 -8.00
N GLY A 715 -0.97 38.02 -6.75
CA GLY A 715 0.18 37.39 -6.08
C GLY A 715 0.05 35.86 -5.98
N GLU A 716 -1.18 35.36 -5.81
CA GLU A 716 -1.47 33.92 -5.76
C GLU A 716 -0.96 33.18 -7.02
N PHE A 717 -1.03 33.83 -8.19
CA PHE A 717 -0.48 33.25 -9.41
C PHE A 717 1.05 33.24 -9.43
N ASP A 718 1.69 34.26 -8.88
CA ASP A 718 3.14 34.39 -8.86
C ASP A 718 3.76 33.36 -7.88
N GLU A 719 3.11 33.16 -6.73
CA GLU A 719 3.44 32.09 -5.77
C GLU A 719 3.22 30.70 -6.36
N ALA A 720 2.06 30.44 -6.99
CA ALA A 720 1.80 29.16 -7.64
C ALA A 720 2.82 28.86 -8.75
N ARG A 721 3.23 29.88 -9.50
CA ARG A 721 4.29 29.76 -10.50
C ARG A 721 5.63 29.42 -9.86
N ALA A 722 5.99 30.08 -8.77
CA ALA A 722 7.26 29.82 -8.06
C ALA A 722 7.32 28.38 -7.57
N VAL A 723 6.29 27.91 -6.85
CA VAL A 723 6.22 26.53 -6.33
C VAL A 723 6.34 25.49 -7.45
N VAL A 724 5.65 25.69 -8.58
CA VAL A 724 5.72 24.75 -9.72
C VAL A 724 7.08 24.82 -10.42
N MET A 725 7.73 25.98 -10.48
CA MET A 725 9.10 26.10 -11.00
C MET A 725 10.12 25.43 -10.10
N ASP A 726 9.99 25.57 -8.78
CA ASP A 726 10.84 24.89 -7.79
C ASP A 726 10.68 23.37 -7.89
N LEU A 727 9.44 22.88 -8.07
CA LEU A 727 9.17 21.48 -8.34
C LEU A 727 9.86 20.99 -9.62
N ILE A 728 9.83 21.78 -10.70
CA ILE A 728 10.53 21.45 -11.95
C ILE A 728 12.04 21.37 -11.69
N ALA A 729 12.60 22.34 -10.95
CA ALA A 729 14.01 22.39 -10.62
C ALA A 729 14.44 21.19 -9.76
N GLU A 730 13.60 20.78 -8.81
CA GLU A 730 13.84 19.59 -7.98
C GLU A 730 13.94 18.31 -8.83
N TYR A 731 13.01 18.12 -9.78
CA TYR A 731 13.05 16.99 -10.70
C TYR A 731 14.28 17.01 -11.62
N GLU A 732 14.75 18.18 -12.03
CA GLU A 732 15.99 18.33 -12.81
C GLU A 732 17.24 18.08 -11.95
N ALA A 733 17.23 18.52 -10.69
CA ALA A 733 18.31 18.28 -9.74
C ALA A 733 18.43 16.77 -9.45
N ALA A 734 17.30 16.06 -9.34
CA ALA A 734 17.26 14.62 -9.13
C ALA A 734 17.90 13.80 -10.28
N GLU A 735 18.09 14.40 -11.46
CA GLU A 735 18.82 13.75 -12.57
C GLU A 735 20.34 13.74 -12.38
N ARG A 736 20.86 14.51 -11.41
CA ARG A 736 22.30 14.72 -11.21
C ARG A 736 22.87 13.87 -10.06
N PRO A 737 24.15 13.45 -10.12
CA PRO A 737 24.76 12.63 -9.06
C PRO A 737 24.90 13.32 -7.70
N ASP A 738 24.98 14.65 -7.68
CA ASP A 738 25.17 15.49 -6.51
C ASP A 738 23.89 15.70 -5.68
N TYR A 739 22.73 15.24 -6.16
CA TYR A 739 21.43 15.44 -5.49
C TYR A 739 21.38 14.98 -4.02
N ALA A 740 21.98 13.82 -3.70
CA ALA A 740 21.97 13.27 -2.34
C ALA A 740 23.15 13.75 -1.48
N GLY A 741 24.14 14.43 -2.08
CA GLY A 741 25.26 15.03 -1.38
C GLY A 741 24.90 16.46 -1.01
N GLY A 742 24.48 16.68 0.24
CA GLY A 742 24.40 18.04 0.77
C GLY A 742 25.71 18.79 0.50
N GLY A 743 25.61 20.03 0.02
CA GLY A 743 26.75 20.89 -0.28
C GLY A 743 27.72 20.97 0.90
N GLY A 744 28.75 20.13 0.87
CA GLY A 744 30.03 20.43 1.47
C GLY A 744 30.87 21.02 0.36
N ASP A 745 31.03 22.33 0.38
CA ASP A 745 32.12 22.98 -0.33
C ASP A 745 33.41 22.25 0.08
N VAL A 746 33.97 21.48 -0.85
CA VAL A 746 35.39 21.17 -0.82
C VAL A 746 36.06 22.48 -1.22
N GLU A 747 36.23 23.37 -0.25
CA GLU A 747 37.27 24.39 -0.36
C GLU A 747 38.60 23.63 -0.39
N ASP A 748 39.22 23.66 -1.57
CA ASP A 748 40.65 23.40 -1.73
C ASP A 748 41.42 24.37 -0.82
N ASP A 749 42.04 23.85 0.23
CA ASP A 749 43.28 24.36 0.83
C ASP A 749 44.07 23.22 1.50
#